data_AF-A0A3C0ACA6-F1
#
_entry.id   AF-A0A3C0ACA6-F1
#
_cell.length_a   1.000
_cell.length_b   1.000
_cell.length_c   1.000
_cell.angle_alpha   90.00
_cell.angle_beta   90.00
_cell.angle_gamma   90.00
#
_symmetry.space_group_name_H-M   'P 1'
#
loop_
_entity.id
_entity.type
_entity.pdbx_description
1 polymer ?
#
loop_
_entity_poly.entity_id
_entity_poly.type
_entity_poly.pdbx_seq_one_letter_code
_entity_poly.pdbx_strand_id
1 'polypeptide(L)'
;VTATTAGTYYIGLSAFDNYDYDATTTGQGTGSVDPTSTGSYDLTITVENGGAPLHGTQSIVTDTTLDEGTAVDLVVVRNQTDLGPNGHTSALPASDTWIDEWSSFWVEVYVETADARSITAAVADLNYNTNFFTATTIEFGSAFAAAGEAVIDDSTGVVTGISGVANADKTGYGKKALLARVKFESLAQDDVSIDFEDKFIGPHALGLSLSNVSVSLFNDAETTLVVGDAPDTDLWAIAYDVNDDDTINYRDLIILASIYGENVLDADSPYVWALDADKSGKVDYRDLNFMASNYGVHKGGDKDVVYPSNFLQRWYGKTTDITGDSTIDQVMDEALGIWQDALGLEAVPDIQLVITNLGGTQLGEGKITAVDEEGRPVSGIVTLDDNAAGLGWYSDLDSSVFSDTDLEGGVAYSADAESAAAGHYDLLTVLLHEIGHVLGFTDTYAPFESFIQTGVGGTLTFVGSGFEATLTDDGLHLDDTVHAGDVMNATLDPGVRKLPSILDALILQSAHEAAASGSYEILVGVNAPLMANLPLVAEPPVTQVTEDEDSLVTTVASLPELSPVVFDVTSSLLTGDETVQSGLAQYFNQLLQSQGTEQGELDLTVLEGLSDEIINDLRLNGLSIVDSGKIDDSAQADLEISDLDLAGLNEEIDADFDDVFSDWAGPIL
;
A
#
# COMPACT_ATOMS: atom_id res chain seq x y z
N VAL A 1 -2.88 41.28 -16.18
CA VAL A 1 -2.56 42.36 -15.22
C VAL A 1 -2.74 41.76 -13.85
N THR A 2 -1.66 41.59 -13.09
CA THR A 2 -1.70 40.89 -11.79
C THR A 2 -1.83 41.92 -10.68
N ALA A 3 -2.85 41.78 -9.84
CA ALA A 3 -3.02 42.60 -8.65
C ALA A 3 -2.11 42.07 -7.54
N THR A 4 -1.16 42.89 -7.07
CA THR A 4 -0.16 42.48 -6.07
C THR A 4 -0.52 42.86 -4.63
N THR A 5 -1.75 43.32 -4.39
CA THR A 5 -2.23 43.79 -3.08
C THR A 5 -3.68 43.36 -2.86
N ALA A 6 -4.12 43.25 -1.60
CA ALA A 6 -5.52 42.97 -1.31
C ALA A 6 -6.36 44.24 -1.50
N GLY A 7 -7.50 44.13 -2.19
CA GLY A 7 -8.41 45.26 -2.41
C GLY A 7 -9.56 44.96 -3.37
N THR A 8 -10.46 45.93 -3.53
CA THR A 8 -11.54 45.86 -4.53
C THR A 8 -11.04 46.38 -5.88
N TYR A 9 -11.10 45.53 -6.91
CA TYR A 9 -10.70 45.86 -8.28
C TYR A 9 -11.92 46.00 -9.18
N TYR A 10 -11.87 46.93 -10.13
CA TYR A 10 -12.91 47.17 -11.11
C TYR A 10 -12.33 46.93 -12.51
N ILE A 11 -13.02 46.15 -13.33
CA ILE A 11 -12.64 45.89 -14.71
C ILE A 11 -13.52 46.74 -15.62
N GLY A 12 -12.89 47.57 -16.44
CA GLY A 12 -13.56 48.40 -17.43
C GLY A 12 -13.38 47.89 -18.84
N LEU A 13 -14.47 47.89 -19.61
CA LEU A 13 -14.44 47.61 -21.05
C LEU A 13 -14.81 48.88 -21.80
N SER A 14 -13.95 49.32 -22.72
CA SER A 14 -14.18 50.50 -23.56
C SER A 14 -14.00 50.12 -25.04
N ALA A 15 -14.85 50.69 -25.90
CA ALA A 15 -14.77 50.51 -27.35
C ALA A 15 -13.65 51.35 -28.00
N PHE A 16 -12.96 52.21 -27.23
CA PHE A 16 -11.86 53.07 -27.66
C PHE A 16 -10.80 53.22 -26.55
N ASP A 17 -9.56 53.53 -26.93
CA ASP A 17 -8.48 53.87 -26.00
C ASP A 17 -8.84 55.14 -25.20
N ASN A 18 -9.32 54.96 -23.97
CA ASN A 18 -9.70 56.05 -23.07
C ASN A 18 -8.84 55.99 -21.80
N TYR A 19 -7.94 56.97 -21.65
CA TYR A 19 -7.02 57.07 -20.51
C TYR A 19 -7.62 57.80 -19.30
N ASP A 20 -8.81 58.41 -19.43
CA ASP A 20 -9.55 59.09 -18.36
C ASP A 20 -10.79 58.26 -17.92
N TYR A 21 -10.73 56.94 -18.07
CA TYR A 21 -11.84 56.04 -17.78
C TYR A 21 -11.95 55.72 -16.28
N ASP A 22 -13.13 55.96 -15.70
CA ASP A 22 -13.49 55.54 -14.34
C ASP A 22 -14.37 54.29 -14.40
N ALA A 23 -13.80 53.16 -13.98
CA ALA A 23 -14.45 51.85 -13.99
C ALA A 23 -15.61 51.70 -13.00
N THR A 24 -15.82 52.68 -12.11
CA THR A 24 -16.87 52.64 -11.08
C THR A 24 -18.17 53.33 -11.51
N THR A 25 -18.18 54.03 -12.64
CA THR A 25 -19.35 54.76 -13.14
C THR A 25 -19.83 54.23 -14.50
N THR A 26 -21.05 53.68 -14.52
CA THR A 26 -21.68 53.18 -15.76
C THR A 26 -22.05 54.32 -16.71
N GLY A 27 -21.63 54.22 -17.98
CA GLY A 27 -22.01 55.14 -19.06
C GLY A 27 -21.13 56.38 -19.25
N GLN A 28 -19.92 56.42 -18.69
CA GLN A 28 -18.95 57.48 -18.95
C GLN A 28 -18.22 57.28 -20.29
N GLY A 29 -18.36 58.27 -21.18
CA GLY A 29 -17.71 58.31 -22.49
C GLY A 29 -18.40 59.33 -23.39
N THR A 30 -17.75 60.45 -23.69
CA THR A 30 -18.30 61.44 -24.63
C THR A 30 -18.03 61.00 -26.06
N GLY A 31 -18.90 60.16 -26.61
CA GLY A 31 -18.85 59.77 -28.01
C GLY A 31 -20.12 59.04 -28.40
N SER A 32 -20.78 59.50 -29.45
CA SER A 32 -21.87 58.72 -30.05
C SER A 32 -21.25 57.42 -30.57
N VAL A 33 -21.49 56.31 -29.86
CA VAL A 33 -21.03 54.98 -30.28
C VAL A 33 -21.69 54.69 -31.63
N ASP A 34 -20.89 54.40 -32.65
CA ASP A 34 -21.43 53.93 -33.92
C ASP A 34 -22.12 52.58 -33.65
N PRO A 35 -23.38 52.37 -34.07
CA PRO A 35 -24.06 51.10 -33.86
C PRO A 35 -23.33 49.90 -34.48
N THR A 36 -22.42 50.12 -35.43
CA THR A 36 -21.53 49.08 -36.00
C THR A 36 -20.35 48.70 -35.08
N SER A 37 -20.08 49.49 -34.03
CA SER A 37 -19.06 49.21 -33.00
C SER A 37 -19.65 48.54 -31.75
N THR A 38 -20.89 48.06 -31.84
CA THR A 38 -21.53 47.27 -30.78
C THR A 38 -21.42 45.78 -31.10
N GLY A 39 -20.96 44.99 -30.13
CA GLY A 39 -20.78 43.53 -30.25
C GLY A 39 -21.00 42.87 -28.89
N SER A 40 -21.31 41.56 -28.89
CA SER A 40 -21.19 40.74 -27.69
C SER A 40 -19.76 40.28 -27.53
N TYR A 41 -19.25 40.36 -26.31
CA TYR A 41 -17.93 39.86 -25.93
C TYR A 41 -18.12 38.86 -24.81
N ASP A 42 -17.56 37.66 -24.97
CA ASP A 42 -17.45 36.70 -23.88
C ASP A 42 -16.15 36.99 -23.13
N LEU A 43 -16.28 37.57 -21.94
CA LEU A 43 -15.16 37.78 -21.03
C LEU A 43 -15.09 36.58 -20.09
N THR A 44 -14.11 35.69 -20.32
CA THR A 44 -13.80 34.62 -19.38
C THR A 44 -12.83 35.18 -18.34
N ILE A 45 -13.27 35.24 -17.09
CA ILE A 45 -12.43 35.62 -15.95
C ILE A 45 -12.18 34.33 -15.16
N THR A 46 -10.96 33.80 -15.23
CA THR A 46 -10.52 32.77 -14.30
C THR A 46 -10.08 33.48 -13.02
N VAL A 47 -10.84 33.30 -11.95
CA VAL A 47 -10.39 33.65 -10.61
C VAL A 47 -9.62 32.43 -10.10
N GLU A 48 -8.32 32.43 -10.32
CA GLU A 48 -7.44 31.60 -9.53
C GLU A 48 -7.47 32.20 -8.12
N ASN A 49 -8.08 31.49 -7.16
CA ASN A 49 -7.66 31.68 -5.77
C ASN A 49 -6.16 31.46 -5.85
N GLY A 50 -5.37 32.51 -5.56
CA GLY A 50 -3.92 32.36 -5.54
C GLY A 50 -3.66 31.12 -4.71
N GLY A 51 -3.14 30.07 -5.38
CA GLY A 51 -2.80 28.84 -4.69
C GLY A 51 -2.04 29.25 -3.44
N ALA A 52 -2.33 28.58 -2.32
CA ALA A 52 -1.42 28.65 -1.20
C ALA A 52 0.01 28.58 -1.78
N PRO A 53 0.91 29.51 -1.42
CA PRO A 53 2.23 29.54 -2.01
C PRO A 53 2.77 28.11 -2.04
N LEU A 54 3.28 27.66 -3.20
CA LEU A 54 3.98 26.39 -3.27
C LEU A 54 5.24 26.57 -2.44
N HIS A 55 5.17 26.14 -1.19
CA HIS A 55 6.30 26.08 -0.29
C HIS A 55 7.09 24.83 -0.69
N GLY A 56 8.38 24.99 -1.00
CA GLY A 56 9.24 23.83 -1.21
C GLY A 56 9.23 22.93 0.03
N THR A 57 9.20 21.63 -0.17
CA THR A 57 9.33 20.60 0.87
C THR A 57 10.65 20.81 1.60
N GLN A 58 10.58 21.38 2.80
CA GLN A 58 11.49 20.95 3.84
C GLN A 58 10.78 19.82 4.55
N SER A 59 11.28 18.61 4.36
CA SER A 59 11.19 17.59 5.40
C SER A 59 11.81 18.23 6.64
N ILE A 60 10.97 18.83 7.49
CA ILE A 60 11.41 19.35 8.77
C ILE A 60 12.00 18.14 9.47
N VAL A 61 13.27 18.24 9.87
CA VAL A 61 13.82 17.34 10.87
C VAL A 61 12.93 17.53 12.10
N THR A 62 11.98 16.60 12.29
CA THR A 62 10.83 16.62 13.21
C THR A 62 11.21 16.77 14.69
N ASP A 63 12.51 16.76 14.98
CA ASP A 63 13.10 16.83 16.32
C ASP A 63 13.91 18.12 16.59
N THR A 64 13.74 19.18 15.79
CA THR A 64 14.42 20.47 16.03
C THR A 64 13.45 21.59 16.39
N THR A 65 13.83 22.41 17.36
CA THR A 65 13.07 23.62 17.72
C THR A 65 13.07 24.59 16.55
N LEU A 66 11.93 25.25 16.30
CA LEU A 66 11.85 26.26 15.25
C LEU A 66 12.82 27.41 15.53
N ASP A 67 13.67 27.72 14.55
CA ASP A 67 14.61 28.86 14.61
C ASP A 67 13.99 30.16 14.05
N GLU A 68 13.00 30.06 13.16
CA GLU A 68 12.21 31.16 12.58
C GLU A 68 10.81 30.65 12.20
N GLY A 69 9.80 31.52 12.18
CA GLY A 69 8.45 31.19 11.72
C GLY A 69 7.51 30.67 12.80
N THR A 70 6.35 30.21 12.34
CA THR A 70 5.31 29.53 13.14
C THR A 70 4.85 28.29 12.37
N ALA A 71 4.72 27.15 13.06
CA ALA A 71 4.24 25.91 12.45
C ALA A 71 3.02 25.35 13.17
N VAL A 72 2.16 24.65 12.42
CA VAL A 72 1.09 23.79 12.92
C VAL A 72 1.32 22.37 12.38
N ASP A 73 1.54 21.42 13.27
CA ASP A 73 1.93 20.04 12.93
C ASP A 73 0.84 19.03 13.36
N LEU A 74 0.73 17.92 12.62
CA LEU A 74 -0.13 16.77 12.94
C LEU A 74 0.70 15.58 13.41
N VAL A 75 0.13 14.82 14.35
CA VAL A 75 0.70 13.53 14.82
C VAL A 75 -0.43 12.52 15.00
N VAL A 76 -0.21 11.27 14.59
CA VAL A 76 -1.14 10.15 14.82
C VAL A 76 -0.55 9.25 15.90
N VAL A 77 -1.28 9.04 16.99
CA VAL A 77 -0.87 8.16 18.09
C VAL A 77 -2.00 7.28 18.60
N ARG A 78 -1.78 5.98 18.79
CA ARG A 78 -2.74 5.08 19.46
C ARG A 78 -3.00 5.52 20.91
N ASN A 79 -1.93 5.92 21.58
CA ASN A 79 -1.96 6.39 22.96
C ASN A 79 -1.64 7.89 23.03
N GLN A 80 -2.49 8.61 23.74
CA GLN A 80 -2.32 10.04 24.02
C GLN A 80 -0.89 10.40 24.46
N THR A 81 -0.32 11.45 23.89
CA THR A 81 1.02 11.93 24.28
C THR A 81 1.01 12.48 25.70
N ASP A 82 2.00 12.09 26.49
CA ASP A 82 2.27 12.66 27.81
C ASP A 82 2.83 14.09 27.69
N LEU A 83 2.07 15.08 28.18
CA LEU A 83 2.44 16.48 28.11
C LEU A 83 2.96 17.03 29.44
N GLY A 84 3.80 18.06 29.34
CA GLY A 84 4.17 18.86 30.51
C GLY A 84 2.96 19.60 31.12
N PRO A 85 3.09 20.14 32.35
CA PRO A 85 1.98 20.74 33.10
C PRO A 85 1.32 21.97 32.45
N ASN A 86 1.92 22.51 31.40
CA ASN A 86 1.39 23.64 30.63
C ASN A 86 0.92 23.23 29.22
N GLY A 87 0.84 21.93 28.91
CA GLY A 87 0.44 21.42 27.59
C GLY A 87 1.53 21.52 26.52
N HIS A 88 2.81 21.47 26.92
CA HIS A 88 3.96 21.55 26.02
C HIS A 88 4.77 20.25 26.00
N THR A 89 5.34 19.95 24.85
CA THR A 89 6.42 18.99 24.65
C THR A 89 7.66 19.69 24.09
N SER A 90 8.85 19.10 24.26
CA SER A 90 10.11 19.65 23.74
C SER A 90 10.38 19.30 22.28
N ALA A 91 9.75 18.24 21.77
CA ALA A 91 9.89 17.75 20.41
C ALA A 91 8.55 17.22 19.92
N LEU A 92 8.35 17.13 18.60
CA LEU A 92 7.14 16.53 18.06
C LEU A 92 7.16 15.04 18.44
N PRO A 93 6.07 14.49 19.01
CA PRO A 93 5.98 13.06 19.22
C PRO A 93 6.07 12.31 17.88
N ALA A 94 6.68 11.13 17.87
CA ALA A 94 6.68 10.28 16.69
C ALA A 94 5.28 9.72 16.47
N SER A 95 4.78 9.80 15.23
CA SER A 95 3.54 9.13 14.87
C SER A 95 3.71 7.61 14.88
N ASP A 96 2.63 6.88 15.14
CA ASP A 96 2.54 5.47 14.78
C ASP A 96 2.79 5.33 13.28
N THR A 97 3.69 4.43 12.89
CA THR A 97 4.02 4.23 11.47
C THR A 97 2.92 3.47 10.71
N TRP A 98 2.03 2.79 11.44
CA TRP A 98 0.90 2.09 10.86
C TRP A 98 -0.20 1.82 11.89
N ILE A 99 -1.43 1.69 11.40
CA ILE A 99 -2.62 1.24 12.11
C ILE A 99 -3.43 0.25 11.24
N ASP A 100 -4.28 -0.52 11.88
CA ASP A 100 -5.28 -1.36 11.21
C ASP A 100 -6.66 -0.71 11.28
N GLU A 101 -7.57 -1.19 10.45
CA GLU A 101 -8.94 -0.68 10.33
C GLU A 101 -9.78 -0.76 11.62
N TRP A 102 -9.44 -1.59 12.61
CA TRP A 102 -10.19 -1.71 13.88
C TRP A 102 -9.51 -0.92 15.01
N SER A 103 -8.39 -0.26 14.72
CA SER A 103 -7.65 0.54 15.68
C SER A 103 -8.47 1.75 16.18
N SER A 104 -8.20 2.15 17.43
CA SER A 104 -8.57 3.47 17.94
C SER A 104 -7.32 4.30 18.19
N PHE A 105 -7.34 5.55 17.73
CA PHE A 105 -6.19 6.42 17.79
C PHE A 105 -6.59 7.89 18.00
N TRP A 106 -5.58 8.73 18.21
CA TRP A 106 -5.70 10.17 18.36
C TRP A 106 -4.90 10.88 17.27
N VAL A 107 -5.51 11.91 16.70
CA VAL A 107 -4.80 12.90 15.89
C VAL A 107 -4.55 14.12 16.77
N GLU A 108 -3.29 14.43 17.03
CA GLU A 108 -2.87 15.55 17.87
C GLU A 108 -2.38 16.73 17.00
N VAL A 109 -2.89 17.93 17.29
CA VAL A 109 -2.55 19.17 16.58
C VAL A 109 -1.65 20.03 17.46
N TYR A 110 -0.39 20.22 17.04
CA TYR A 110 0.60 21.00 17.76
C TYR A 110 0.86 22.35 17.09
N VAL A 111 1.17 23.37 17.89
CA VAL A 111 1.53 24.71 17.39
C VAL A 111 2.81 25.21 18.08
N GLU A 112 3.71 25.79 17.31
CA GLU A 112 4.97 26.37 17.78
C GLU A 112 5.29 27.67 17.03
N THR A 113 5.95 28.63 17.69
CA THR A 113 6.42 29.88 17.11
C THR A 113 7.82 30.25 17.62
N ALA A 114 8.68 30.68 16.70
CA ALA A 114 9.96 31.31 17.00
C ALA A 114 9.87 32.85 16.94
N ASP A 115 8.93 33.37 16.16
CA ASP A 115 8.83 34.80 15.80
C ASP A 115 8.25 35.68 16.91
N ALA A 116 7.55 35.08 17.88
CA ALA A 116 6.99 35.80 19.02
C ALA A 116 7.24 35.10 20.34
N ARG A 117 7.26 35.89 21.42
CA ARG A 117 7.41 35.37 22.79
C ARG A 117 6.24 34.48 23.26
N SER A 118 5.13 34.44 22.51
CA SER A 118 3.93 33.64 22.80
C SER A 118 2.96 33.70 21.62
N ILE A 119 2.29 32.59 21.36
CA ILE A 119 1.02 32.53 20.66
C ILE A 119 -0.07 33.11 21.58
N THR A 120 -1.03 33.82 21.02
CA THR A 120 -2.22 34.34 21.75
C THR A 120 -3.49 33.60 21.38
N ALA A 121 -3.63 33.15 20.13
CA ALA A 121 -4.73 32.30 19.69
C ALA A 121 -4.30 31.44 18.49
N ALA A 122 -4.92 30.29 18.33
CA ALA A 122 -4.76 29.43 17.16
C ALA A 122 -6.09 28.81 16.75
N VAL A 123 -6.26 28.57 15.46
CA VAL A 123 -7.42 27.92 14.83
C VAL A 123 -6.92 26.97 13.75
N ALA A 124 -7.55 25.80 13.66
CA ALA A 124 -7.43 24.88 12.53
C ALA A 124 -8.74 24.09 12.37
N ASP A 125 -8.97 23.61 11.15
CA ASP A 125 -9.94 22.56 10.86
C ASP A 125 -9.16 21.30 10.46
N LEU A 126 -9.67 20.13 10.81
CA LEU A 126 -9.04 18.83 10.51
C LEU A 126 -9.94 18.05 9.54
N ASN A 127 -9.44 17.76 8.34
CA ASN A 127 -10.10 16.85 7.41
C ASN A 127 -9.59 15.43 7.62
N TYR A 128 -10.42 14.43 7.32
CA TYR A 128 -10.12 13.00 7.40
C TYR A 128 -11.01 12.21 6.43
N ASN A 129 -10.65 10.96 6.13
CA ASN A 129 -11.51 10.07 5.37
C ASN A 129 -12.58 9.43 6.27
N THR A 130 -13.79 9.97 6.23
CA THR A 130 -14.94 9.47 7.01
C THR A 130 -15.38 8.05 6.64
N ASN A 131 -15.00 7.52 5.46
CA ASN A 131 -15.32 6.15 5.13
C ASN A 131 -14.54 5.15 5.99
N PHE A 132 -13.38 5.54 6.53
CA PHE A 132 -12.47 4.64 7.22
C PHE A 132 -12.53 4.78 8.74
N PHE A 133 -12.76 5.99 9.25
CA PHE A 133 -12.87 6.24 10.69
C PHE A 133 -13.79 7.42 10.97
N THR A 134 -14.52 7.31 12.08
CA THR A 134 -15.32 8.40 12.63
C THR A 134 -14.56 9.15 13.72
N ALA A 135 -14.58 10.49 13.67
CA ALA A 135 -14.14 11.30 14.80
C ALA A 135 -15.19 11.29 15.92
N THR A 136 -14.81 10.97 17.16
CA THR A 136 -15.80 10.80 18.25
C THR A 136 -15.62 11.78 19.40
N THR A 137 -14.40 12.21 19.68
CA THR A 137 -14.08 13.05 20.85
C THR A 137 -13.05 14.11 20.50
N ILE A 138 -13.21 15.33 21.04
CA ILE A 138 -12.20 16.40 20.94
C ILE A 138 -11.73 16.76 22.35
N GLU A 139 -10.42 16.78 22.57
CA GLU A 139 -9.81 17.26 23.80
C GLU A 139 -8.87 18.43 23.51
N PHE A 140 -9.16 19.60 24.10
CA PHE A 140 -8.30 20.76 23.97
C PHE A 140 -7.07 20.64 24.89
N GLY A 141 -5.89 20.98 24.37
CA GLY A 141 -4.65 20.96 25.13
C GLY A 141 -4.65 22.04 26.21
N SER A 142 -4.05 21.75 27.38
CA SER A 142 -4.05 22.68 28.53
C SER A 142 -3.32 24.00 28.28
N ALA A 143 -2.53 24.09 27.22
CA ALA A 143 -1.87 25.31 26.77
C ALA A 143 -2.88 26.39 26.32
N PHE A 144 -4.07 25.97 25.88
CA PHE A 144 -5.12 26.84 25.36
C PHE A 144 -6.43 26.66 26.14
N ALA A 145 -7.18 27.74 26.31
CA ALA A 145 -8.59 27.69 26.65
C ALA A 145 -9.37 27.61 25.34
N ALA A 146 -10.23 26.61 25.19
CA ALA A 146 -11.10 26.45 24.03
C ALA A 146 -11.88 27.74 23.75
N ALA A 147 -11.90 28.15 22.48
CA ALA A 147 -12.50 29.40 22.05
C ALA A 147 -13.60 29.14 21.01
N GLY A 148 -14.85 28.99 21.45
CA GLY A 148 -15.96 28.57 20.59
C GLY A 148 -16.30 27.09 20.78
N GLU A 149 -17.12 26.55 19.87
CA GLU A 149 -17.50 25.14 19.87
C GLU A 149 -16.94 24.50 18.60
N ALA A 150 -15.94 23.64 18.76
CA ALA A 150 -15.52 22.77 17.67
C ALA A 150 -16.63 21.77 17.36
N VAL A 151 -16.85 21.51 16.07
CA VAL A 151 -17.95 20.66 15.59
C VAL A 151 -17.35 19.55 14.75
N ILE A 152 -17.68 18.31 15.13
CA ILE A 152 -17.43 17.14 14.31
C ILE A 152 -18.57 17.05 13.30
N ASP A 153 -18.24 17.16 12.01
CA ASP A 153 -19.13 16.83 10.91
C ASP A 153 -18.56 15.59 10.18
N ASP A 154 -18.98 14.44 10.67
CA ASP A 154 -18.58 13.14 10.12
C ASP A 154 -19.06 12.96 8.69
N SER A 155 -20.26 13.46 8.36
CA SER A 155 -20.81 13.34 7.00
C SER A 155 -19.97 13.99 5.90
N THR A 156 -19.10 14.94 6.27
CA THR A 156 -18.17 15.61 5.36
C THR A 156 -16.71 15.28 5.65
N GLY A 157 -16.41 14.48 6.68
CA GLY A 157 -15.06 14.15 7.11
C GLY A 157 -14.28 15.36 7.63
N VAL A 158 -14.94 16.29 8.33
CA VAL A 158 -14.28 17.51 8.83
C VAL A 158 -14.61 17.78 10.29
N VAL A 159 -13.58 18.03 11.10
CA VAL A 159 -13.70 18.66 12.42
C VAL A 159 -13.40 20.14 12.29
N THR A 160 -14.44 20.96 12.40
CA THR A 160 -14.35 22.42 12.22
C THR A 160 -14.19 23.15 13.55
N GLY A 161 -13.50 24.29 13.53
CA GLY A 161 -13.41 25.21 14.65
C GLY A 161 -12.52 24.75 15.79
N ILE A 162 -11.51 23.90 15.54
CA ILE A 162 -10.51 23.53 16.55
C ILE A 162 -9.71 24.79 16.88
N SER A 163 -10.08 25.46 17.96
CA SER A 163 -9.58 26.79 18.26
C SER A 163 -9.42 27.06 19.75
N GLY A 164 -8.41 27.86 20.08
CA GLY A 164 -8.09 28.15 21.47
C GLY A 164 -7.30 29.44 21.66
N VAL A 165 -7.46 30.05 22.83
CA VAL A 165 -6.72 31.23 23.29
C VAL A 165 -5.69 30.79 24.32
N ALA A 166 -4.46 31.28 24.21
CA ALA A 166 -3.36 30.87 25.08
C ALA A 166 -3.65 31.16 26.57
N ASN A 167 -3.46 30.15 27.43
CA ASN A 167 -3.67 30.27 28.88
C ASN A 167 -2.51 30.95 29.62
N ALA A 168 -1.31 30.97 29.02
CA ALA A 168 -0.09 31.50 29.64
C ALA A 168 0.82 32.21 28.63
N ASP A 169 1.63 33.15 29.14
CA ASP A 169 2.77 33.69 28.41
C ASP A 169 3.74 32.54 28.03
N LYS A 170 4.34 32.64 26.84
CA LYS A 170 5.24 31.63 26.23
C LYS A 170 4.55 30.37 25.71
N THR A 171 3.25 30.42 25.48
CA THR A 171 2.57 29.34 24.77
C THR A 171 3.14 29.21 23.35
N GLY A 172 3.67 28.03 23.02
CA GLY A 172 4.26 27.74 21.72
C GLY A 172 5.65 28.32 21.49
N TYR A 173 6.24 29.04 22.45
CA TYR A 173 7.55 29.67 22.26
C TYR A 173 8.71 28.70 22.56
N GLY A 174 9.44 28.31 21.52
CA GLY A 174 10.58 27.39 21.58
C GLY A 174 10.24 25.97 22.08
N LYS A 175 8.95 25.64 22.09
CA LYS A 175 8.36 24.35 22.47
C LYS A 175 7.01 24.21 21.79
N LYS A 176 6.67 22.99 21.40
CA LYS A 176 5.39 22.66 20.78
C LYS A 176 4.28 22.63 21.83
N ALA A 177 3.20 23.36 21.58
CA ALA A 177 2.02 23.44 22.43
C ALA A 177 0.89 22.62 21.79
N LEU A 178 0.27 21.70 22.53
CA LEU A 178 -0.91 21.00 22.03
C LEU A 178 -2.08 21.98 21.95
N LEU A 179 -2.64 22.17 20.76
CA LEU A 179 -3.88 22.93 20.56
C LEU A 179 -5.09 22.08 20.96
N ALA A 180 -5.22 20.91 20.33
CA ALA A 180 -6.21 19.91 20.65
C ALA A 180 -5.79 18.55 20.10
N ARG A 181 -6.51 17.51 20.50
CA ARG A 181 -6.44 16.18 19.91
C ARG A 181 -7.84 15.65 19.66
N VAL A 182 -8.00 14.90 18.58
CA VAL A 182 -9.27 14.33 18.14
C VAL A 182 -9.14 12.80 18.19
N LYS A 183 -10.08 12.12 18.85
CA LYS A 183 -10.16 10.67 18.89
C LYS A 183 -10.86 10.15 17.64
N PHE A 184 -10.28 9.14 17.02
CA PHE A 184 -10.83 8.38 15.92
C PHE A 184 -11.09 6.94 16.36
N GLU A 185 -12.25 6.43 15.95
CA GLU A 185 -12.71 5.08 16.24
C GLU A 185 -13.32 4.49 14.98
N SER A 186 -13.10 3.20 14.76
CA SER A 186 -13.74 2.44 13.70
C SER A 186 -15.14 2.04 14.16
N LEU A 187 -16.15 2.74 13.66
CA LEU A 187 -17.56 2.48 13.97
C LEU A 187 -18.18 1.54 12.94
N ALA A 188 -19.43 1.13 13.19
CA ALA A 188 -20.12 0.12 12.37
C ALA A 188 -20.41 0.55 10.91
N GLN A 189 -20.30 1.84 10.60
CA GLN A 189 -20.43 2.35 9.23
C GLN A 189 -19.09 2.57 8.53
N ASP A 190 -18.00 2.51 9.30
CA ASP A 190 -16.65 2.74 8.81
C ASP A 190 -16.10 1.40 8.33
N ASP A 191 -15.39 1.41 7.21
CA ASP A 191 -14.91 0.18 6.60
C ASP A 191 -13.67 0.42 5.74
N VAL A 192 -12.68 -0.47 5.86
CA VAL A 192 -11.49 -0.48 5.01
C VAL A 192 -11.47 -1.84 4.31
N SER A 193 -12.21 -1.92 3.21
CA SER A 193 -12.42 -3.19 2.52
C SER A 193 -11.15 -3.70 1.85
N ILE A 194 -11.05 -5.03 1.74
CA ILE A 194 -10.02 -5.70 0.95
C ILE A 194 -10.42 -5.65 -0.53
N ASP A 195 -9.54 -5.11 -1.39
CA ASP A 195 -9.75 -5.14 -2.84
C ASP A 195 -9.24 -6.46 -3.41
N PHE A 196 -10.17 -7.38 -3.67
CA PHE A 196 -9.88 -8.68 -4.27
C PHE A 196 -9.61 -8.62 -5.77
N GLU A 197 -10.05 -7.57 -6.46
CA GLU A 197 -9.91 -7.42 -7.91
C GLU A 197 -8.49 -6.92 -8.23
N ASP A 198 -8.06 -5.87 -7.53
CA ASP A 198 -6.73 -5.28 -7.66
C ASP A 198 -5.70 -5.92 -6.72
N LYS A 199 -6.13 -6.88 -5.87
CA LYS A 199 -5.29 -7.58 -4.88
C LYS A 199 -4.60 -6.59 -3.94
N PHE A 200 -5.36 -5.62 -3.44
CA PHE A 200 -4.87 -4.54 -2.61
C PHE A 200 -5.51 -4.61 -1.22
N ILE A 201 -4.68 -4.54 -0.18
CA ILE A 201 -5.11 -4.58 1.24
C ILE A 201 -4.61 -3.35 2.03
N GLY A 202 -3.82 -2.50 1.37
CA GLY A 202 -3.16 -1.35 1.98
C GLY A 202 -1.72 -1.18 1.52
N PRO A 203 -1.08 -0.05 1.90
CA PRO A 203 -1.62 0.94 2.84
C PRO A 203 -2.61 1.92 2.19
N HIS A 204 -3.72 2.20 2.86
CA HIS A 204 -4.68 3.23 2.49
C HIS A 204 -4.30 4.60 3.09
N ALA A 205 -4.68 5.69 2.43
CA ALA A 205 -4.48 7.03 2.96
C ALA A 205 -5.60 7.41 3.95
N LEU A 206 -5.24 7.85 5.16
CA LEU A 206 -6.19 8.32 6.19
C LEU A 206 -6.94 9.61 5.82
N GLY A 207 -6.52 10.30 4.75
CA GLY A 207 -7.12 11.55 4.29
C GLY A 207 -6.91 12.74 5.23
N LEU A 208 -5.94 12.65 6.14
CA LEU A 208 -5.66 13.70 7.13
C LEU A 208 -5.12 14.94 6.45
N SER A 209 -5.66 16.11 6.79
CA SER A 209 -5.06 17.39 6.41
C SER A 209 -5.62 18.52 7.27
N LEU A 210 -4.86 19.61 7.39
CA LEU A 210 -5.33 20.81 8.06
C LEU A 210 -5.84 21.85 7.07
N SER A 211 -6.99 22.46 7.38
CA SER A 211 -7.55 23.59 6.63
C SER A 211 -7.91 24.75 7.56
N ASN A 212 -8.20 25.93 7.00
CA ASN A 212 -8.56 27.15 7.75
C ASN A 212 -7.59 27.50 8.90
N VAL A 213 -6.30 27.20 8.73
CA VAL A 213 -5.29 27.37 9.77
C VAL A 213 -4.94 28.85 9.96
N SER A 214 -4.99 29.33 11.20
CA SER A 214 -4.52 30.66 11.56
C SER A 214 -3.92 30.70 12.95
N VAL A 215 -2.84 31.48 13.12
CA VAL A 215 -2.16 31.67 14.41
C VAL A 215 -1.97 33.16 14.66
N SER A 216 -2.42 33.63 15.82
CA SER A 216 -2.22 35.00 16.28
C SER A 216 -1.08 35.05 17.30
N LEU A 217 -0.17 36.00 17.12
CA LEU A 217 1.02 36.15 17.94
C LEU A 217 0.95 37.36 18.87
N PHE A 218 1.71 37.30 19.96
CA PHE A 218 1.81 38.41 20.90
C PHE A 218 2.27 39.71 20.22
N ASN A 219 1.58 40.82 20.50
CA ASN A 219 1.76 42.14 19.86
C ASN A 219 1.50 42.17 18.34
N ASP A 220 0.68 41.25 17.83
CA ASP A 220 0.36 41.17 16.40
C ASP A 220 1.65 41.07 15.56
N ALA A 221 2.60 40.25 16.04
CA ALA A 221 3.83 39.98 15.31
C ALA A 221 3.51 39.27 13.98
N GLU A 222 4.12 39.74 12.91
CA GLU A 222 4.07 39.07 11.60
C GLU A 222 4.87 37.77 11.66
N THR A 223 4.41 36.73 10.98
CA THR A 223 5.06 35.42 10.91
C THR A 223 4.81 34.80 9.56
N THR A 224 5.74 33.97 9.09
CA THR A 224 5.43 32.96 8.08
C THR A 224 4.80 31.77 8.77
N LEU A 225 3.61 31.37 8.33
CA LEU A 225 2.90 30.20 8.84
C LEU A 225 3.20 29.00 7.94
N VAL A 226 3.72 27.94 8.53
CA VAL A 226 3.92 26.64 7.89
C VAL A 226 2.86 25.68 8.43
N VAL A 227 2.16 25.00 7.54
CA VAL A 227 1.23 23.92 7.90
C VAL A 227 1.94 22.62 7.55
N GLY A 228 2.12 21.74 8.54
CA GLY A 228 2.74 20.44 8.36
C GLY A 228 1.84 19.51 7.55
N ASP A 229 2.48 18.62 6.81
CA ASP A 229 1.80 17.55 6.08
C ASP A 229 1.16 16.54 7.03
N ALA A 230 0.31 15.68 6.47
CA ALA A 230 -0.16 14.51 7.21
C ALA A 230 1.04 13.62 7.58
N PRO A 231 1.03 13.00 8.77
CA PRO A 231 2.06 12.02 9.10
C PRO A 231 1.95 10.77 8.22
N ASP A 232 3.11 10.17 7.93
CA ASP A 232 3.23 8.89 7.22
C ASP A 232 2.79 7.73 8.13
N THR A 233 1.48 7.59 8.29
CA THR A 233 0.85 6.48 9.01
C THR A 233 0.08 5.62 8.02
N ASP A 234 0.58 4.41 7.77
CA ASP A 234 -0.06 3.44 6.90
C ASP A 234 -1.35 2.89 7.53
N LEU A 235 -2.44 2.78 6.76
CA LEU A 235 -3.70 2.13 7.17
C LEU A 235 -3.85 0.79 6.44
N TRP A 236 -4.05 -0.29 7.17
CA TRP A 236 -4.21 -1.64 6.60
C TRP A 236 -5.57 -2.25 6.94
N ALA A 237 -6.20 -2.90 5.96
CA ALA A 237 -7.33 -3.78 6.22
C ALA A 237 -6.89 -5.07 6.95
N ILE A 238 -7.81 -5.76 7.61
CA ILE A 238 -7.53 -6.99 8.35
C ILE A 238 -7.68 -8.20 7.44
N ALA A 239 -6.54 -8.70 6.96
CA ALA A 239 -6.42 -9.91 6.14
C ALA A 239 -7.20 -11.13 6.65
N TYR A 240 -7.33 -11.26 7.98
CA TYR A 240 -7.95 -12.42 8.62
C TYR A 240 -9.48 -12.35 8.71
N ASP A 241 -10.07 -11.16 8.53
CA ASP A 241 -11.51 -10.97 8.32
C ASP A 241 -11.77 -10.92 6.82
N VAL A 242 -11.44 -12.01 6.14
CA VAL A 242 -11.34 -12.06 4.68
C VAL A 242 -12.70 -11.94 4.00
N ASN A 243 -13.79 -12.24 4.70
CA ASN A 243 -15.14 -12.02 4.19
C ASN A 243 -15.75 -10.68 4.63
N ASP A 244 -14.96 -9.80 5.26
CA ASP A 244 -15.30 -8.42 5.58
C ASP A 244 -16.61 -8.34 6.40
N ASP A 245 -16.79 -9.27 7.37
CA ASP A 245 -18.00 -9.35 8.20
C ASP A 245 -17.82 -8.82 9.63
N ASP A 246 -16.76 -8.01 9.82
CA ASP A 246 -16.31 -7.38 11.05
C ASP A 246 -15.91 -8.39 12.15
N THR A 247 -15.73 -9.68 11.82
CA THR A 247 -15.50 -10.75 12.81
C THR A 247 -14.69 -11.92 12.25
N ILE A 248 -13.49 -12.13 12.79
CA ILE A 248 -12.66 -13.29 12.45
C ILE A 248 -13.25 -14.57 13.07
N ASN A 249 -13.82 -15.45 12.26
CA ASN A 249 -14.52 -16.64 12.72
C ASN A 249 -14.34 -17.88 11.81
N TYR A 250 -15.27 -18.84 11.91
CA TYR A 250 -15.17 -20.08 11.14
C TYR A 250 -15.38 -19.87 9.65
N ARG A 251 -16.03 -18.77 9.24
CA ARG A 251 -16.24 -18.40 7.84
C ARG A 251 -14.91 -18.05 7.16
N ASP A 252 -14.09 -17.24 7.81
CA ASP A 252 -12.73 -16.93 7.35
C ASP A 252 -11.85 -18.16 7.29
N LEU A 253 -11.97 -19.03 8.30
CA LEU A 253 -11.25 -20.29 8.34
C LEU A 253 -11.61 -21.22 7.17
N ILE A 254 -12.88 -21.24 6.74
CA ILE A 254 -13.30 -22.01 5.56
C ILE A 254 -12.63 -21.46 4.29
N ILE A 255 -12.54 -20.14 4.16
CA ILE A 255 -11.85 -19.50 3.03
C ILE A 255 -10.37 -19.86 3.05
N LEU A 256 -9.67 -19.67 4.18
CA LEU A 256 -8.26 -20.07 4.32
C LEU A 256 -8.04 -21.55 4.04
N ALA A 257 -8.91 -22.42 4.53
CA ALA A 257 -8.79 -23.86 4.30
C ALA A 257 -8.96 -24.22 2.81
N SER A 258 -9.75 -23.46 2.04
CA SER A 258 -9.96 -23.72 0.61
C SER A 258 -8.71 -23.46 -0.22
N ILE A 259 -7.89 -22.49 0.17
CA ILE A 259 -6.66 -22.08 -0.51
C ILE A 259 -5.39 -22.63 0.15
N TYR A 260 -5.52 -23.50 1.15
CA TYR A 260 -4.38 -23.97 1.92
C TYR A 260 -3.37 -24.71 1.03
N GLY A 261 -2.12 -24.23 1.04
CA GLY A 261 -1.03 -24.74 0.23
C GLY A 261 -0.89 -24.09 -1.15
N GLU A 262 -1.72 -23.11 -1.50
CA GLU A 262 -1.60 -22.32 -2.73
C GLU A 262 -0.49 -21.26 -2.63
N ASN A 263 0.06 -20.89 -3.78
CA ASN A 263 1.14 -19.91 -3.91
C ASN A 263 0.61 -18.63 -4.55
N VAL A 264 1.06 -17.48 -4.07
CA VAL A 264 0.56 -16.15 -4.49
C VAL A 264 0.75 -15.88 -5.98
N LEU A 265 1.74 -16.51 -6.63
CA LEU A 265 2.05 -16.32 -8.05
C LEU A 265 1.21 -17.21 -8.99
N ASP A 266 0.87 -18.41 -8.55
CA ASP A 266 0.23 -19.43 -9.38
C ASP A 266 -1.28 -19.56 -9.11
N ALA A 267 -1.79 -18.86 -8.09
CA ALA A 267 -3.17 -18.97 -7.66
C ALA A 267 -4.11 -18.09 -8.49
N ASP A 268 -5.17 -18.73 -9.00
CA ASP A 268 -6.31 -18.04 -9.59
C ASP A 268 -7.22 -17.43 -8.50
N SER A 269 -7.12 -17.90 -7.25
CA SER A 269 -7.95 -17.42 -6.15
C SER A 269 -7.49 -16.03 -5.66
N PRO A 270 -8.39 -15.05 -5.51
CA PRO A 270 -8.04 -13.72 -5.03
C PRO A 270 -7.66 -13.69 -3.54
N TYR A 271 -8.03 -14.73 -2.78
CA TYR A 271 -7.83 -14.79 -1.34
C TYR A 271 -6.40 -15.14 -0.91
N VAL A 272 -5.60 -15.75 -1.79
CA VAL A 272 -4.23 -16.22 -1.47
C VAL A 272 -3.32 -15.08 -1.08
N TRP A 273 -3.44 -13.96 -1.77
CA TRP A 273 -2.71 -12.73 -1.46
C TRP A 273 -3.00 -12.22 -0.05
N ALA A 274 -4.27 -12.11 0.32
CA ALA A 274 -4.67 -11.54 1.59
C ALA A 274 -4.29 -12.46 2.75
N LEU A 275 -4.49 -13.76 2.58
CA LEU A 275 -4.34 -14.75 3.65
C LEU A 275 -2.92 -15.33 3.79
N ASP A 276 -1.98 -15.04 2.88
CA ASP A 276 -0.54 -15.20 3.10
C ASP A 276 -0.02 -14.00 3.89
N ALA A 277 -0.53 -13.87 5.11
CA ALA A 277 -0.34 -12.69 5.95
C ALA A 277 1.10 -12.56 6.44
N ASP A 278 1.83 -13.68 6.56
CA ASP A 278 3.27 -13.66 6.81
C ASP A 278 4.11 -13.45 5.53
N LYS A 279 3.44 -13.18 4.39
CA LYS A 279 4.03 -12.80 3.11
C LYS A 279 5.15 -13.74 2.68
N SER A 280 5.03 -15.03 3.00
CA SER A 280 6.02 -16.05 2.67
C SER A 280 5.97 -16.48 1.20
N GLY A 281 4.96 -16.02 0.47
CA GLY A 281 4.61 -16.41 -0.89
C GLY A 281 3.64 -17.59 -0.94
N LYS A 282 3.20 -18.12 0.20
CA LYS A 282 2.40 -19.35 0.27
C LYS A 282 1.53 -19.39 1.52
N VAL A 283 0.24 -19.66 1.33
CA VAL A 283 -0.67 -19.92 2.46
C VAL A 283 -0.36 -21.28 3.06
N ASP A 284 0.18 -21.32 4.28
CA ASP A 284 0.55 -22.55 4.97
C ASP A 284 0.15 -22.58 6.46
N TYR A 285 0.77 -23.48 7.23
CA TYR A 285 0.45 -23.65 8.65
C TYR A 285 0.80 -22.42 9.49
N ARG A 286 1.69 -21.54 9.01
CA ARG A 286 2.04 -20.28 9.68
C ARG A 286 0.86 -19.33 9.65
N ASP A 287 0.23 -19.15 8.50
CA ASP A 287 -0.97 -18.32 8.35
C ASP A 287 -2.14 -18.89 9.16
N LEU A 288 -2.32 -20.22 9.12
CA LEU A 288 -3.33 -20.89 9.93
C LEU A 288 -3.12 -20.65 11.43
N ASN A 289 -1.88 -20.61 11.91
CA ASN A 289 -1.59 -20.31 13.32
C ASN A 289 -1.96 -18.87 13.70
N PHE A 290 -1.73 -17.90 12.82
CA PHE A 290 -2.16 -16.52 13.05
C PHE A 290 -3.68 -16.38 13.00
N MET A 291 -4.33 -17.00 12.00
CA MET A 291 -5.79 -17.11 11.92
C MET A 291 -6.38 -17.68 13.23
N ALA A 292 -5.81 -18.79 13.72
CA ALA A 292 -6.25 -19.39 14.98
C ALA A 292 -6.00 -18.50 16.20
N SER A 293 -4.93 -17.71 16.20
CA SER A 293 -4.62 -16.76 17.28
C SER A 293 -5.59 -15.58 17.32
N ASN A 294 -6.12 -15.19 16.16
CA ASN A 294 -7.08 -14.11 15.98
C ASN A 294 -8.54 -14.55 16.00
N TYR A 295 -8.81 -15.85 16.18
CA TYR A 295 -10.18 -16.37 16.18
C TYR A 295 -11.05 -15.71 17.27
N GLY A 296 -12.19 -15.15 16.86
CA GLY A 296 -13.15 -14.43 17.69
C GLY A 296 -12.79 -12.97 17.97
N VAL A 297 -11.70 -12.44 17.40
CA VAL A 297 -11.46 -11.00 17.34
C VAL A 297 -12.46 -10.38 16.37
N HIS A 298 -12.99 -9.22 16.71
CA HIS A 298 -14.04 -8.53 15.96
C HIS A 298 -13.94 -7.03 16.21
N LYS A 299 -14.51 -6.25 15.30
CA LYS A 299 -14.54 -4.79 15.36
C LYS A 299 -15.20 -4.28 16.64
N GLY A 300 -14.54 -3.33 17.29
CA GLY A 300 -14.98 -2.77 18.58
C GLY A 300 -14.84 -3.73 19.77
N GLY A 301 -14.21 -4.90 19.59
CA GLY A 301 -13.88 -5.82 20.68
C GLY A 301 -12.70 -5.36 21.54
N ASP A 302 -12.47 -6.05 22.67
CA ASP A 302 -11.39 -5.74 23.62
C ASP A 302 -10.04 -6.40 23.28
N LYS A 303 -9.94 -7.04 22.11
CA LYS A 303 -8.74 -7.78 21.68
C LYS A 303 -8.19 -7.18 20.41
N ASP A 304 -6.90 -6.90 20.40
CA ASP A 304 -6.18 -6.49 19.20
C ASP A 304 -5.89 -7.70 18.30
N VAL A 305 -5.79 -7.45 16.99
CA VAL A 305 -5.34 -8.45 16.02
C VAL A 305 -3.83 -8.67 16.18
N VAL A 306 -3.42 -9.94 16.16
CA VAL A 306 -2.03 -10.36 16.23
C VAL A 306 -1.50 -10.59 14.82
N TYR A 307 -0.43 -9.89 14.48
CA TYR A 307 0.18 -9.93 13.16
C TYR A 307 1.56 -10.60 13.17
N PRO A 308 1.99 -11.21 12.05
CA PRO A 308 3.38 -11.60 11.85
C PRO A 308 4.31 -10.38 11.87
N SER A 309 5.56 -10.58 12.26
CA SER A 309 6.54 -9.49 12.37
C SER A 309 6.82 -8.78 11.05
N ASN A 310 6.55 -9.44 9.94
CA ASN A 310 6.72 -8.92 8.59
C ASN A 310 5.37 -8.63 7.89
N PHE A 311 4.29 -8.44 8.64
CA PHE A 311 2.99 -8.09 8.07
C PHE A 311 3.04 -6.84 7.17
N LEU A 312 3.80 -5.81 7.58
CA LEU A 312 3.92 -4.55 6.82
C LEU A 312 4.73 -4.68 5.52
N GLN A 313 5.27 -5.86 5.23
CA GLN A 313 6.35 -6.05 4.27
C GLN A 313 6.09 -5.58 2.82
N ARG A 314 4.95 -5.10 2.31
CA ARG A 314 4.72 -4.72 0.87
C ARG A 314 5.11 -5.72 -0.25
N TRP A 315 6.01 -6.69 -0.03
CA TRP A 315 6.46 -7.70 -0.98
C TRP A 315 6.27 -9.10 -0.43
N TYR A 316 6.21 -10.09 -1.32
CA TYR A 316 5.92 -11.49 -0.99
C TYR A 316 7.13 -12.38 -1.25
N GLY A 317 7.28 -13.45 -0.48
CA GLY A 317 8.36 -14.40 -0.63
C GLY A 317 9.54 -14.12 0.28
N LYS A 318 10.73 -14.59 -0.11
CA LYS A 318 11.95 -14.42 0.66
C LYS A 318 13.16 -14.34 -0.26
N THR A 319 13.99 -13.30 -0.11
CA THR A 319 15.33 -13.29 -0.67
C THR A 319 16.28 -14.12 0.19
N THR A 320 17.20 -14.83 -0.45
CA THR A 320 18.11 -15.74 0.24
C THR A 320 19.55 -15.21 0.32
N ASP A 321 19.90 -14.19 -0.46
CA ASP A 321 21.27 -13.65 -0.53
C ASP A 321 21.25 -12.15 -0.91
N ILE A 322 21.20 -11.27 0.09
CA ILE A 322 21.33 -9.80 -0.08
C ILE A 322 22.55 -9.32 0.70
N THR A 323 23.40 -8.54 0.03
CA THR A 323 24.50 -7.77 0.60
C THR A 323 24.19 -6.27 0.51
N GLY A 324 24.24 -5.57 1.64
CA GLY A 324 23.96 -4.14 1.74
C GLY A 324 23.20 -3.80 3.02
N ASP A 325 23.21 -2.52 3.40
CA ASP A 325 22.53 -1.94 4.54
C ASP A 325 21.11 -1.42 4.19
N SER A 326 20.84 -1.08 2.93
CA SER A 326 19.50 -0.69 2.47
C SER A 326 18.53 -1.88 2.42
N THR A 327 17.33 -1.70 2.97
CA THR A 327 16.22 -2.67 2.91
C THR A 327 15.56 -2.69 1.54
N ILE A 328 14.87 -3.78 1.18
CA ILE A 328 14.14 -3.89 -0.10
C ILE A 328 13.12 -2.74 -0.26
N ASP A 329 12.39 -2.39 0.81
CA ASP A 329 11.42 -1.30 0.79
C ASP A 329 12.09 0.04 0.44
N GLN A 330 13.25 0.33 1.04
CA GLN A 330 14.02 1.53 0.71
C GLN A 330 14.50 1.54 -0.75
N VAL A 331 14.89 0.39 -1.29
CA VAL A 331 15.31 0.30 -2.71
C VAL A 331 14.12 0.46 -3.65
N MET A 332 12.96 -0.08 -3.29
CA MET A 332 11.71 0.10 -4.03
C MET A 332 11.27 1.56 -4.03
N ASP A 333 11.24 2.21 -2.86
CA ASP A 333 10.87 3.62 -2.71
C ASP A 333 11.81 4.52 -3.54
N GLU A 334 13.12 4.24 -3.54
CA GLU A 334 14.09 4.95 -4.39
C GLU A 334 13.82 4.73 -5.87
N ALA A 335 13.55 3.49 -6.30
CA ALA A 335 13.27 3.18 -7.71
C ALA A 335 11.99 3.88 -8.21
N LEU A 336 10.93 3.87 -7.39
CA LEU A 336 9.68 4.59 -7.66
C LEU A 336 9.91 6.11 -7.71
N GLY A 337 10.69 6.66 -6.78
CA GLY A 337 11.06 8.08 -6.75
C GLY A 337 11.84 8.52 -7.98
N ILE A 338 12.81 7.73 -8.43
CA ILE A 338 13.58 8.00 -9.67
C ILE A 338 12.64 8.07 -10.88
N TRP A 339 11.72 7.12 -11.02
CA TRP A 339 10.76 7.13 -12.12
C TRP A 339 9.72 8.26 -12.02
N GLN A 340 9.25 8.56 -10.81
CA GLN A 340 8.37 9.69 -10.55
C GLN A 340 9.00 11.00 -11.01
N ASP A 341 10.26 11.25 -10.63
CA ASP A 341 11.01 12.43 -11.02
C ASP A 341 11.28 12.47 -12.53
N ALA A 342 11.67 11.33 -13.12
CA ALA A 342 11.97 11.23 -14.55
C ALA A 342 10.75 11.51 -15.44
N LEU A 343 9.57 11.09 -15.01
CA LEU A 343 8.32 11.22 -15.77
C LEU A 343 7.48 12.43 -15.33
N GLY A 344 7.77 13.03 -14.18
CA GLY A 344 6.96 14.10 -13.60
C GLY A 344 5.57 13.60 -13.17
N LEU A 345 5.49 12.41 -12.57
CA LEU A 345 4.21 11.84 -12.13
C LEU A 345 3.68 12.55 -10.89
N GLU A 346 2.39 12.86 -10.90
CA GLU A 346 1.69 13.43 -9.73
C GLU A 346 1.55 12.39 -8.59
N ALA A 347 1.51 11.10 -8.93
CA ALA A 347 1.48 9.98 -7.99
C ALA A 347 2.34 8.82 -8.52
N VAL A 348 2.99 8.09 -7.61
CA VAL A 348 3.71 6.85 -7.96
C VAL A 348 2.72 5.74 -8.30
N PRO A 349 3.05 4.84 -9.25
CA PRO A 349 2.25 3.64 -9.49
C PRO A 349 2.32 2.73 -8.26
N ASP A 350 1.24 1.99 -8.02
CA ASP A 350 1.19 0.96 -6.99
C ASP A 350 1.89 -0.31 -7.48
N ILE A 351 2.99 -0.69 -6.84
CA ILE A 351 3.83 -1.83 -7.26
C ILE A 351 3.81 -2.90 -6.19
N GLN A 352 3.25 -4.05 -6.55
CA GLN A 352 3.39 -5.26 -5.76
C GLN A 352 4.69 -5.98 -6.15
N LEU A 353 5.60 -6.17 -5.19
CA LEU A 353 6.80 -6.97 -5.40
C LEU A 353 6.61 -8.41 -4.93
N VAL A 354 7.02 -9.38 -5.73
CA VAL A 354 7.03 -10.80 -5.38
C VAL A 354 8.42 -11.39 -5.63
N ILE A 355 8.89 -12.19 -4.70
CA ILE A 355 10.22 -12.79 -4.73
C ILE A 355 10.05 -14.31 -4.75
N THR A 356 10.55 -14.93 -5.81
CA THR A 356 10.44 -16.37 -6.03
C THR A 356 11.69 -16.88 -6.73
N ASN A 357 11.84 -18.20 -6.78
CA ASN A 357 12.88 -18.80 -7.61
C ASN A 357 12.40 -18.83 -9.07
N LEU A 358 12.89 -17.88 -9.87
CA LEU A 358 12.60 -17.83 -11.32
C LEU A 358 13.42 -18.88 -12.08
N GLY A 359 14.54 -19.31 -11.49
CA GLY A 359 15.42 -20.33 -12.04
C GLY A 359 16.21 -19.86 -13.27
N GLY A 360 17.20 -20.66 -13.65
CA GLY A 360 18.04 -20.35 -14.81
C GLY A 360 18.82 -19.06 -14.62
N THR A 361 18.61 -18.09 -15.52
CA THR A 361 19.32 -16.81 -15.54
C THR A 361 18.35 -15.62 -15.57
N GLN A 362 17.08 -15.81 -15.22
CA GLN A 362 16.15 -14.68 -15.14
C GLN A 362 16.34 -13.95 -13.80
N LEU A 363 16.36 -12.62 -13.82
CA LEU A 363 16.54 -11.78 -12.63
C LEU A 363 15.22 -11.15 -12.16
N GLY A 364 14.34 -10.83 -13.10
CA GLY A 364 13.03 -10.27 -12.81
C GLY A 364 12.06 -10.34 -13.98
N GLU A 365 10.83 -9.91 -13.73
CA GLU A 365 9.83 -9.58 -14.74
C GLU A 365 8.81 -8.58 -14.18
N GLY A 366 8.43 -7.59 -14.99
CA GLY A 366 7.37 -6.62 -14.70
C GLY A 366 6.08 -6.91 -15.47
N LYS A 367 4.93 -6.65 -14.83
CA LYS A 367 3.60 -6.82 -15.41
C LYS A 367 2.67 -5.68 -14.99
N ILE A 368 2.02 -5.05 -15.96
CA ILE A 368 0.93 -4.08 -15.72
C ILE A 368 -0.30 -4.84 -15.19
N THR A 369 -0.95 -4.32 -14.15
CA THR A 369 -2.22 -4.86 -13.60
C THR A 369 -3.38 -3.89 -13.75
N ALA A 370 -3.14 -2.57 -13.71
CA ALA A 370 -4.20 -1.58 -13.90
C ALA A 370 -3.73 -0.31 -14.61
N VAL A 371 -4.68 0.41 -15.21
CA VAL A 371 -4.49 1.70 -15.87
C VAL A 371 -5.56 2.70 -15.42
N ASP A 372 -5.27 3.99 -15.48
CA ASP A 372 -6.23 5.06 -15.16
C ASP A 372 -7.26 5.32 -16.29
N GLU A 373 -8.12 6.33 -16.09
CA GLU A 373 -9.13 6.76 -17.07
C GLU A 373 -8.53 7.20 -18.42
N GLU A 374 -7.28 7.66 -18.41
CA GLU A 374 -6.50 8.03 -19.60
C GLU A 374 -5.69 6.86 -20.18
N GLY A 375 -5.77 5.67 -19.59
CA GLY A 375 -5.05 4.48 -20.03
C GLY A 375 -3.57 4.47 -19.67
N ARG A 376 -3.11 5.28 -18.72
CA ARG A 376 -1.73 5.26 -18.20
C ARG A 376 -1.60 4.19 -17.11
N PRO A 377 -0.50 3.42 -17.05
CA PRO A 377 -0.31 2.43 -15.99
C PRO A 377 -0.29 3.07 -14.61
N VAL A 378 -1.09 2.51 -13.69
CA VAL A 378 -1.18 2.96 -12.29
C VAL A 378 -0.94 1.84 -11.28
N SER A 379 -0.97 0.58 -11.71
CA SER A 379 -0.62 -0.56 -10.86
C SER A 379 0.12 -1.64 -11.66
N GLY A 380 1.00 -2.38 -10.99
CA GLY A 380 1.65 -3.56 -11.55
C GLY A 380 2.27 -4.51 -10.52
N ILE A 381 2.67 -5.67 -11.02
CA ILE A 381 3.42 -6.69 -10.27
C ILE A 381 4.84 -6.72 -10.82
N VAL A 382 5.83 -6.70 -9.93
CA VAL A 382 7.23 -7.00 -10.22
C VAL A 382 7.56 -8.33 -9.54
N THR A 383 8.06 -9.30 -10.31
CA THR A 383 8.59 -10.56 -9.77
C THR A 383 10.11 -10.53 -9.83
N LEU A 384 10.80 -10.86 -8.74
CA LEU A 384 12.26 -10.95 -8.66
C LEU A 384 12.73 -12.37 -8.32
N ASP A 385 13.93 -12.70 -8.81
CA ASP A 385 14.59 -13.94 -8.46
C ASP A 385 15.10 -13.94 -6.99
N ASP A 386 14.93 -15.05 -6.29
CA ASP A 386 15.22 -15.18 -4.86
C ASP A 386 16.72 -15.16 -4.52
N ASN A 387 17.58 -15.50 -5.50
CA ASN A 387 19.02 -15.66 -5.34
C ASN A 387 19.86 -14.94 -6.42
N ALA A 388 19.23 -14.13 -7.27
CA ALA A 388 19.87 -13.38 -8.36
C ALA A 388 20.74 -14.27 -9.26
N ALA A 389 20.16 -15.33 -9.83
CA ALA A 389 20.84 -16.32 -10.65
C ALA A 389 22.09 -16.94 -9.98
N GLY A 390 22.07 -17.05 -8.65
CA GLY A 390 23.09 -17.66 -7.81
C GLY A 390 24.26 -16.75 -7.44
N LEU A 391 24.20 -15.46 -7.79
CA LEU A 391 25.23 -14.48 -7.46
C LEU A 391 24.83 -13.51 -6.33
N GLY A 392 23.57 -13.53 -5.89
CA GLY A 392 23.07 -12.66 -4.82
C GLY A 392 22.88 -11.20 -5.24
N TRP A 393 22.14 -10.47 -4.41
CA TRP A 393 21.74 -9.09 -4.61
C TRP A 393 22.65 -8.11 -3.87
N TYR A 394 22.90 -6.94 -4.47
CA TYR A 394 23.45 -5.77 -3.80
C TYR A 394 22.36 -4.70 -3.65
N SER A 395 22.07 -4.28 -2.41
CA SER A 395 20.94 -3.38 -2.13
C SER A 395 21.31 -1.92 -1.81
N ASP A 396 22.57 -1.63 -1.47
CA ASP A 396 22.93 -0.30 -0.96
C ASP A 396 22.69 0.83 -1.96
N LEU A 397 21.89 1.81 -1.56
CA LEU A 397 21.60 2.99 -2.39
C LEU A 397 22.79 3.94 -2.55
N ASP A 398 23.78 3.87 -1.65
CA ASP A 398 24.99 4.68 -1.76
C ASP A 398 25.78 4.34 -3.04
N SER A 399 25.95 5.34 -3.90
CA SER A 399 26.69 5.23 -5.15
C SER A 399 28.21 5.35 -4.98
N SER A 400 28.72 5.59 -3.77
CA SER A 400 30.14 5.84 -3.49
C SER A 400 31.10 4.70 -3.89
N VAL A 401 30.59 3.48 -3.96
CA VAL A 401 31.35 2.28 -4.37
C VAL A 401 31.34 2.04 -5.88
N PHE A 402 30.63 2.87 -6.63
CA PHE A 402 30.55 2.78 -8.08
C PHE A 402 31.39 3.88 -8.72
N SER A 403 32.12 3.50 -9.76
CA SER A 403 32.91 4.40 -10.56
C SER A 403 32.25 4.64 -11.91
N ASP A 404 32.34 5.88 -12.39
CA ASP A 404 31.78 6.29 -13.67
C ASP A 404 32.40 5.51 -14.82
N THR A 405 31.53 4.93 -15.63
CA THR A 405 31.88 4.32 -16.90
C THR A 405 31.11 5.04 -17.99
N ASP A 406 31.81 5.85 -18.79
CA ASP A 406 31.29 6.44 -20.02
C ASP A 406 30.96 5.31 -21.03
N LEU A 407 29.79 4.68 -20.91
CA LEU A 407 29.20 3.83 -21.94
C LEU A 407 28.28 4.72 -22.77
N GLU A 408 28.65 4.93 -24.04
CA GLU A 408 27.82 5.70 -24.98
C GLU A 408 26.46 4.99 -25.16
N GLY A 409 25.41 5.50 -24.51
CA GLY A 409 24.04 4.98 -24.68
C GLY A 409 23.14 5.12 -23.45
N GLY A 410 23.69 5.03 -22.23
CA GLY A 410 22.92 5.05 -20.98
C GLY A 410 23.70 5.58 -19.77
N VAL A 411 23.10 5.50 -18.58
CA VAL A 411 23.72 5.91 -17.31
C VAL A 411 24.12 4.65 -16.53
N ALA A 412 25.35 4.17 -16.75
CA ALA A 412 25.85 2.94 -16.14
C ALA A 412 27.14 3.17 -15.34
N TYR A 413 27.23 2.51 -14.19
CA TYR A 413 28.37 2.56 -13.29
C TYR A 413 28.86 1.17 -12.95
N SER A 414 30.18 1.03 -12.83
CA SER A 414 30.81 -0.23 -12.44
C SER A 414 31.29 -0.16 -11.01
N ALA A 415 30.96 -1.19 -10.23
CA ALA A 415 31.42 -1.37 -8.87
C ALA A 415 32.95 -1.44 -8.82
N ASP A 416 33.53 -0.80 -7.81
CA ASP A 416 34.94 -0.94 -7.49
C ASP A 416 35.25 -2.43 -7.19
N ALA A 417 36.36 -2.94 -7.71
CA ALA A 417 36.66 -4.39 -7.70
C ALA A 417 36.74 -5.04 -6.30
N GLU A 418 36.95 -4.25 -5.25
CA GLU A 418 37.03 -4.72 -3.85
C GLU A 418 35.81 -4.27 -3.01
N SER A 419 34.79 -3.71 -3.66
CA SER A 419 33.55 -3.31 -3.00
C SER A 419 32.62 -4.50 -2.77
N ALA A 420 31.66 -4.32 -1.87
CA ALA A 420 30.61 -5.30 -1.61
C ALA A 420 29.63 -5.46 -2.79
N ALA A 421 29.60 -4.52 -3.74
CA ALA A 421 28.79 -4.62 -4.96
C ALA A 421 29.46 -5.52 -6.01
N ALA A 422 30.78 -5.70 -5.95
CA ALA A 422 31.51 -6.47 -6.95
C ALA A 422 31.08 -7.95 -6.95
N GLY A 423 30.55 -8.42 -8.08
CA GLY A 423 30.14 -9.81 -8.27
C GLY A 423 28.70 -10.14 -7.88
N HIS A 424 27.93 -9.16 -7.41
CA HIS A 424 26.49 -9.26 -7.11
C HIS A 424 25.66 -8.53 -8.16
N TYR A 425 24.38 -8.88 -8.33
CA TYR A 425 23.47 -8.09 -9.16
C TYR A 425 22.91 -6.90 -8.38
N ASP A 426 22.86 -5.73 -9.01
CA ASP A 426 22.37 -4.51 -8.38
C ASP A 426 20.84 -4.51 -8.31
N LEU A 427 20.28 -4.58 -7.10
CA LEU A 427 18.83 -4.68 -6.88
C LEU A 427 18.08 -3.44 -7.37
N LEU A 428 18.66 -2.25 -7.16
CA LEU A 428 18.10 -0.99 -7.64
C LEU A 428 17.93 -1.01 -9.17
N THR A 429 18.96 -1.46 -9.89
CA THR A 429 18.93 -1.55 -11.35
C THR A 429 17.83 -2.48 -11.86
N VAL A 430 17.68 -3.67 -11.25
CA VAL A 430 16.63 -4.61 -11.66
C VAL A 430 15.25 -4.03 -11.36
N LEU A 431 15.03 -3.44 -10.18
CA LEU A 431 13.75 -2.78 -9.88
C LEU A 431 13.44 -1.64 -10.85
N LEU A 432 14.42 -0.79 -11.18
CA LEU A 432 14.25 0.26 -12.18
C LEU A 432 13.86 -0.30 -13.56
N HIS A 433 14.48 -1.41 -13.98
CA HIS A 433 14.16 -2.09 -15.23
C HIS A 433 12.72 -2.62 -15.24
N GLU A 434 12.34 -3.41 -14.24
CA GLU A 434 11.01 -4.03 -14.19
C GLU A 434 9.90 -2.99 -14.00
N ILE A 435 10.14 -1.95 -13.20
CA ILE A 435 9.20 -0.83 -13.08
C ILE A 435 9.08 -0.07 -14.41
N GLY A 436 10.15 0.03 -15.20
CA GLY A 436 10.09 0.57 -16.57
C GLY A 436 9.10 -0.20 -17.47
N HIS A 437 9.09 -1.53 -17.38
CA HIS A 437 8.09 -2.37 -18.05
C HIS A 437 6.68 -2.13 -17.51
N VAL A 438 6.50 -2.07 -16.18
CA VAL A 438 5.20 -1.76 -15.56
C VAL A 438 4.69 -0.38 -15.97
N LEU A 439 5.58 0.59 -16.18
CA LEU A 439 5.23 1.94 -16.64
C LEU A 439 4.87 1.97 -18.13
N GLY A 440 4.93 0.85 -18.85
CA GLY A 440 4.45 0.74 -20.22
C GLY A 440 5.55 0.60 -21.27
N PHE A 441 6.81 0.35 -20.89
CA PHE A 441 7.85 -0.06 -21.83
C PHE A 441 7.64 -1.52 -22.23
N THR A 442 6.62 -1.79 -23.05
CA THR A 442 6.34 -3.17 -23.52
C THR A 442 5.43 -3.11 -24.74
N ASP A 443 5.65 -4.03 -25.69
CA ASP A 443 4.82 -4.13 -26.90
C ASP A 443 3.39 -4.59 -26.61
N THR A 444 3.13 -5.13 -25.41
CA THR A 444 1.78 -5.48 -24.95
C THR A 444 0.96 -4.25 -24.55
N TYR A 445 1.64 -3.14 -24.25
CA TYR A 445 1.00 -1.87 -23.96
C TYR A 445 0.76 -1.13 -25.29
N ALA A 446 -0.48 -1.19 -25.78
CA ALA A 446 -0.84 -0.70 -27.12
C ALA A 446 -0.39 0.75 -27.43
N PRO A 447 -0.40 1.71 -26.48
CA PRO A 447 0.18 3.04 -26.72
C PRO A 447 1.68 3.00 -27.06
N PHE A 448 2.48 2.18 -26.38
CA PHE A 448 3.90 1.97 -26.70
C PHE A 448 4.07 1.26 -28.05
N GLU A 449 3.33 0.18 -28.28
CA GLU A 449 3.34 -0.58 -29.54
C GLU A 449 3.09 0.35 -30.76
N SER A 450 2.24 1.36 -30.59
CA SER A 450 1.87 2.29 -31.67
C SER A 450 3.03 3.11 -32.24
N PHE A 451 4.15 3.20 -31.52
CA PHE A 451 5.38 3.85 -31.97
C PHE A 451 6.41 2.89 -32.56
N ILE A 452 6.20 1.57 -32.45
CA ILE A 452 7.12 0.57 -32.98
C ILE A 452 6.98 0.51 -34.50
N GLN A 453 8.11 0.65 -35.20
CA GLN A 453 8.20 0.51 -36.65
C GLN A 453 9.21 -0.59 -37.01
N THR A 454 8.83 -1.44 -37.97
CA THR A 454 9.74 -2.43 -38.53
C THR A 454 10.54 -1.84 -39.68
N GLY A 455 11.84 -1.70 -39.47
CA GLY A 455 12.82 -1.25 -40.45
C GLY A 455 13.22 -2.32 -41.48
N VAL A 456 14.16 -1.95 -42.36
CA VAL A 456 14.69 -2.87 -43.37
C VAL A 456 15.53 -3.95 -42.69
N GLY A 457 15.12 -5.22 -42.83
CA GLY A 457 15.81 -6.36 -42.23
C GLY A 457 15.15 -6.94 -40.99
N GLY A 458 14.01 -6.38 -40.56
CA GLY A 458 13.27 -6.87 -39.39
C GLY A 458 13.57 -6.11 -38.10
N THR A 459 14.56 -5.20 -38.11
CA THR A 459 14.92 -4.36 -36.97
C THR A 459 13.71 -3.56 -36.48
N LEU A 460 13.43 -3.65 -35.19
CA LEU A 460 12.38 -2.89 -34.54
C LEU A 460 12.96 -1.56 -34.02
N THR A 461 12.22 -0.48 -34.22
CA THR A 461 12.60 0.86 -33.76
C THR A 461 11.39 1.55 -33.16
N PHE A 462 11.52 2.07 -31.95
CA PHE A 462 10.57 3.03 -31.38
C PHE A 462 10.79 4.40 -32.03
N VAL A 463 9.77 4.97 -32.67
CA VAL A 463 9.88 6.23 -33.42
C VAL A 463 9.01 7.31 -32.79
N GLY A 464 9.58 8.05 -31.84
CA GLY A 464 8.94 9.18 -31.16
C GLY A 464 9.07 10.51 -31.92
N SER A 465 8.52 11.57 -31.33
CA SER A 465 8.58 12.91 -31.91
C SER A 465 10.01 13.49 -31.83
N GLY A 466 10.79 13.30 -32.89
CA GLY A 466 12.13 13.87 -33.01
C GLY A 466 13.27 12.99 -32.46
N PHE A 467 12.98 11.73 -32.13
CA PHE A 467 13.99 10.74 -31.73
C PHE A 467 13.59 9.33 -32.21
N GLU A 468 14.57 8.44 -32.27
CA GLU A 468 14.39 7.02 -32.61
C GLU A 468 15.23 6.18 -31.65
N ALA A 469 14.70 5.03 -31.23
CA ALA A 469 15.41 4.08 -30.38
C ALA A 469 15.33 2.67 -30.98
N THR A 470 16.48 2.07 -31.30
CA THR A 470 16.55 0.67 -31.75
C THR A 470 16.19 -0.28 -30.61
N LEU A 471 15.27 -1.20 -30.88
CA LEU A 471 14.81 -2.23 -29.96
C LEU A 471 15.41 -3.59 -30.33
N THR A 472 15.40 -4.51 -29.38
CA THR A 472 15.64 -5.94 -29.60
C THR A 472 14.59 -6.54 -30.54
N ASP A 473 14.87 -7.75 -31.08
CA ASP A 473 13.99 -8.42 -32.05
C ASP A 473 12.59 -8.78 -31.48
N ASP A 474 12.46 -8.87 -30.15
CA ASP A 474 11.19 -9.06 -29.44
C ASP A 474 10.43 -7.75 -29.17
N GLY A 475 11.06 -6.58 -29.39
CA GLY A 475 10.44 -5.27 -29.18
C GLY A 475 10.28 -4.87 -27.71
N LEU A 476 10.83 -5.66 -26.78
CA LEU A 476 10.64 -5.45 -25.34
C LEU A 476 11.77 -4.65 -24.69
N HIS A 477 12.95 -4.63 -25.30
CA HIS A 477 14.15 -4.00 -24.71
C HIS A 477 14.85 -3.07 -25.71
N LEU A 478 15.72 -2.18 -25.22
CA LEU A 478 16.65 -1.44 -26.06
C LEU A 478 17.80 -2.34 -26.52
N ASP A 479 18.19 -2.22 -27.78
CA ASP A 479 19.31 -2.99 -28.33
C ASP A 479 20.64 -2.55 -27.71
N ASP A 480 21.25 -3.42 -26.89
CA ASP A 480 22.52 -3.21 -26.20
C ASP A 480 23.70 -2.84 -27.12
N THR A 481 23.63 -3.17 -28.42
CA THR A 481 24.67 -2.81 -29.39
C THR A 481 24.61 -1.34 -29.83
N VAL A 482 23.46 -0.69 -29.62
CA VAL A 482 23.18 0.71 -29.95
C VAL A 482 23.12 1.56 -28.69
N HIS A 483 22.49 1.06 -27.63
CA HIS A 483 22.24 1.77 -26.37
C HIS A 483 22.94 1.04 -25.22
N ALA A 484 24.27 1.01 -25.27
CA ALA A 484 25.05 0.27 -24.29
C ALA A 484 24.94 0.91 -22.89
N GLY A 485 24.61 0.08 -21.89
CA GLY A 485 24.52 0.53 -20.50
C GLY A 485 23.20 1.24 -20.17
N ASP A 486 22.19 1.12 -21.03
CA ASP A 486 20.86 1.61 -20.73
C ASP A 486 20.14 0.64 -19.77
N VAL A 487 19.31 1.21 -18.88
CA VAL A 487 18.56 0.41 -17.90
C VAL A 487 17.62 -0.56 -18.60
N MET A 488 17.01 -0.21 -19.74
CA MET A 488 16.08 -1.06 -20.51
C MET A 488 16.76 -2.05 -21.46
N ASN A 489 18.07 -2.29 -21.30
CA ASN A 489 18.77 -3.39 -21.97
C ASN A 489 18.32 -4.76 -21.42
N ALA A 490 18.24 -5.78 -22.28
CA ALA A 490 17.75 -7.12 -21.92
C ALA A 490 18.66 -7.90 -20.96
N THR A 491 19.87 -7.38 -20.70
CA THR A 491 20.85 -8.04 -19.85
C THR A 491 21.52 -7.12 -18.84
N LEU A 492 21.84 -7.67 -17.67
CA LEU A 492 22.59 -7.03 -16.61
C LEU A 492 23.86 -7.82 -16.28
N ASP A 493 24.99 -7.11 -16.12
CA ASP A 493 26.26 -7.66 -15.65
C ASP A 493 26.36 -7.55 -14.11
N PRO A 494 26.99 -8.53 -13.41
CA PRO A 494 27.27 -8.38 -11.98
C PRO A 494 28.18 -7.18 -11.69
N GLY A 495 27.87 -6.47 -10.60
CA GLY A 495 28.58 -5.26 -10.17
C GLY A 495 28.31 -4.04 -11.05
N VAL A 496 27.30 -4.07 -11.91
CA VAL A 496 26.89 -2.93 -12.73
C VAL A 496 25.60 -2.35 -12.19
N ARG A 497 25.60 -1.03 -11.97
CA ARG A 497 24.39 -0.25 -11.69
C ARG A 497 24.01 0.54 -12.93
N LYS A 498 22.77 0.43 -13.40
CA LYS A 498 22.22 1.25 -14.49
C LYS A 498 21.05 2.08 -13.96
N LEU A 499 20.93 3.32 -14.43
CA LEU A 499 19.85 4.25 -14.09
C LEU A 499 19.09 4.65 -15.36
N PRO A 500 17.80 5.04 -15.24
CA PRO A 500 17.03 5.57 -16.35
C PRO A 500 17.73 6.73 -17.04
N SER A 501 17.74 6.69 -18.36
CA SER A 501 18.25 7.74 -19.22
C SER A 501 17.13 8.69 -19.64
N ILE A 502 17.51 9.83 -20.23
CA ILE A 502 16.52 10.74 -20.86
C ILE A 502 15.77 10.02 -21.98
N LEU A 503 16.39 9.05 -22.65
CA LEU A 503 15.76 8.29 -23.72
C LEU A 503 14.58 7.47 -23.19
N ASP A 504 14.75 6.80 -22.05
CA ASP A 504 13.70 6.00 -21.41
C ASP A 504 12.51 6.87 -21.02
N ALA A 505 12.78 8.01 -20.39
CA ALA A 505 11.75 8.98 -20.03
C ALA A 505 10.98 9.49 -21.26
N LEU A 506 11.67 9.80 -22.36
CA LEU A 506 11.04 10.24 -23.61
C LEU A 506 10.16 9.15 -24.25
N ILE A 507 10.59 7.89 -24.19
CA ILE A 507 9.84 6.73 -24.70
C ILE A 507 8.54 6.57 -23.91
N LEU A 508 8.63 6.51 -22.58
CA LEU A 508 7.48 6.33 -21.70
C LEU A 508 6.51 7.53 -21.76
N GLN A 509 7.02 8.76 -21.75
CA GLN A 509 6.19 9.96 -21.93
C GLN A 509 5.45 9.94 -23.28
N SER A 510 6.11 9.53 -24.37
CA SER A 510 5.45 9.40 -25.68
C SER A 510 4.29 8.38 -25.63
N ALA A 511 4.50 7.26 -24.95
CA ALA A 511 3.47 6.22 -24.78
C ALA A 511 2.31 6.73 -23.89
N HIS A 512 2.58 7.42 -22.79
CA HIS A 512 1.55 7.99 -21.90
C HIS A 512 0.75 9.11 -22.58
N GLU A 513 1.41 9.98 -23.35
CA GLU A 513 0.74 11.00 -24.16
C GLU A 513 -0.16 10.39 -25.23
N ALA A 514 0.28 9.29 -25.85
CA ALA A 514 -0.55 8.54 -26.77
C ALA A 514 -1.78 7.98 -26.06
N ALA A 515 -1.61 7.32 -24.89
CA ALA A 515 -2.73 6.81 -24.10
C ALA A 515 -3.79 7.88 -23.83
N ALA A 516 -3.37 9.05 -23.32
CA ALA A 516 -4.27 10.15 -22.98
C ALA A 516 -4.97 10.80 -24.20
N SER A 517 -4.40 10.70 -25.39
CA SER A 517 -4.93 11.33 -26.61
C SER A 517 -5.65 10.37 -27.56
N GLY A 518 -5.56 9.07 -27.31
CA GLY A 518 -6.07 8.02 -28.19
C GLY A 518 -7.32 7.30 -27.68
N SER A 519 -7.70 6.25 -28.40
CA SER A 519 -8.71 5.28 -27.96
C SER A 519 -8.11 3.90 -28.19
N TYR A 520 -7.32 3.44 -27.23
CA TYR A 520 -6.66 2.14 -27.25
C TYR A 520 -7.47 1.16 -26.40
N GLU A 521 -7.72 -0.05 -26.91
CA GLU A 521 -8.11 -1.17 -26.03
C GLU A 521 -6.81 -1.67 -25.37
N ILE A 522 -6.67 -1.44 -24.07
CA ILE A 522 -5.49 -1.86 -23.31
C ILE A 522 -5.73 -3.28 -22.82
N LEU A 523 -4.90 -4.23 -23.29
CA LEU A 523 -4.91 -5.60 -22.80
C LEU A 523 -3.87 -5.71 -21.69
N VAL A 524 -4.34 -5.96 -20.47
CA VAL A 524 -3.49 -6.13 -19.28
C VAL A 524 -2.94 -7.56 -19.24
N GLY A 525 -1.63 -7.72 -19.06
CA GLY A 525 -1.06 -8.91 -18.43
C GLY A 525 -0.23 -9.91 -19.26
N VAL A 526 0.94 -9.50 -19.78
CA VAL A 526 1.99 -10.46 -20.23
C VAL A 526 3.39 -9.90 -19.95
N ASN A 527 4.37 -10.79 -19.76
CA ASN A 527 5.67 -10.53 -19.09
C ASN A 527 6.83 -10.25 -20.07
N ALA A 528 7.78 -9.39 -19.67
CA ALA A 528 9.07 -9.17 -20.33
C ALA A 528 10.21 -9.47 -19.33
N PRO A 529 10.94 -10.61 -19.45
CA PRO A 529 11.90 -11.03 -18.42
C PRO A 529 13.30 -10.43 -18.61
N LEU A 530 13.88 -9.85 -17.56
CA LEU A 530 15.30 -9.46 -17.53
C LEU A 530 16.21 -10.66 -17.28
N MET A 531 17.32 -10.73 -18.01
CA MET A 531 18.26 -11.85 -17.94
C MET A 531 19.64 -11.46 -17.37
N ALA A 532 20.17 -12.31 -16.50
CA ALA A 532 21.54 -12.28 -16.03
C ALA A 532 22.54 -12.53 -17.18
N ASN A 533 23.52 -11.64 -17.33
CA ASN A 533 24.67 -11.86 -18.19
C ASN A 533 25.79 -12.57 -17.41
N LEU A 534 25.79 -13.91 -17.45
CA LEU A 534 26.83 -14.70 -16.78
C LEU A 534 28.07 -14.82 -17.68
N PRO A 535 29.30 -14.58 -17.17
CA PRO A 535 30.50 -14.93 -17.91
C PRO A 535 30.52 -16.44 -18.16
N LEU A 536 30.69 -16.84 -19.42
CA LEU A 536 30.66 -18.24 -19.87
C LEU A 536 31.62 -19.11 -19.04
N VAL A 537 31.12 -19.78 -18.00
CA VAL A 537 31.88 -20.81 -17.29
C VAL A 537 31.89 -22.03 -18.21
N ALA A 538 33.07 -22.37 -18.74
CA ALA A 538 33.26 -23.61 -19.47
C ALA A 538 32.75 -24.77 -18.61
N GLU A 539 31.80 -25.54 -19.14
CA GLU A 539 31.22 -26.69 -18.44
C GLU A 539 32.34 -27.53 -17.80
N PRO A 540 32.32 -27.75 -16.47
CA PRO A 540 33.28 -28.66 -15.88
C PRO A 540 33.03 -30.05 -16.49
N PRO A 541 34.08 -30.82 -16.79
CA PRO A 541 33.91 -32.13 -17.40
C PRO A 541 33.07 -33.00 -16.47
N VAL A 542 31.92 -33.45 -16.98
CA VAL A 542 31.02 -34.40 -16.30
C VAL A 542 31.85 -35.60 -15.86
N THR A 543 32.16 -35.64 -14.57
CA THR A 543 32.74 -36.82 -13.95
C THR A 543 31.56 -37.63 -13.45
N GLN A 544 31.29 -38.76 -14.10
CA GLN A 544 30.26 -39.69 -13.64
C GLN A 544 30.64 -40.16 -12.23
N VAL A 545 29.92 -39.67 -11.23
CA VAL A 545 30.01 -40.18 -9.86
C VAL A 545 29.36 -41.56 -9.89
N THR A 546 30.20 -42.57 -9.73
CA THR A 546 29.76 -43.90 -9.36
C THR A 546 29.46 -43.86 -7.86
N GLU A 547 28.28 -44.34 -7.48
CA GLU A 547 27.91 -44.58 -6.09
C GLU A 547 28.97 -45.50 -5.46
N ASP A 548 29.73 -44.97 -4.50
CA ASP A 548 30.39 -45.78 -3.50
C ASP A 548 29.85 -45.32 -2.15
N GLU A 549 29.07 -46.22 -1.56
CA GLU A 549 28.70 -46.15 -0.17
C GLU A 549 29.94 -46.22 0.72
N ASP A 550 29.83 -45.51 1.86
CA ASP A 550 30.58 -45.69 3.10
C ASP A 550 31.54 -44.55 3.51
N SER A 551 31.11 -43.87 4.56
CA SER A 551 31.88 -43.17 5.59
C SER A 551 32.56 -41.82 5.28
N LEU A 552 32.09 -40.78 5.99
CA LEU A 552 32.90 -40.12 7.03
C LEU A 552 32.02 -39.34 8.02
N VAL A 553 31.82 -39.96 9.18
CA VAL A 553 31.29 -39.37 10.41
C VAL A 553 32.21 -38.24 10.90
N THR A 554 31.66 -37.06 11.12
CA THR A 554 32.27 -36.06 12.02
C THR A 554 31.28 -35.70 13.12
N THR A 555 31.61 -36.11 14.34
CA THR A 555 30.85 -35.87 15.56
C THR A 555 30.89 -34.39 15.97
N VAL A 556 29.73 -33.77 16.13
CA VAL A 556 29.57 -32.49 16.85
C VAL A 556 28.75 -32.74 18.13
N ALA A 557 29.18 -32.12 19.22
CA ALA A 557 28.73 -32.37 20.58
C ALA A 557 27.27 -31.94 20.86
N SER A 558 26.66 -32.64 21.81
CA SER A 558 25.28 -32.55 22.28
C SER A 558 24.90 -31.22 22.94
N LEU A 559 23.81 -30.61 22.47
CA LEU A 559 22.97 -29.65 23.20
C LEU A 559 21.85 -30.42 23.94
N PRO A 560 21.33 -29.93 25.08
CA PRO A 560 20.35 -30.67 25.88
C PRO A 560 19.01 -30.76 25.14
N GLU A 561 18.42 -31.95 25.13
CA GLU A 561 17.08 -32.23 24.62
C GLU A 561 16.03 -31.41 25.39
N LEU A 562 15.29 -30.55 24.69
CA LEU A 562 13.90 -30.30 25.01
C LEU A 562 13.10 -31.34 24.23
N SER A 563 12.40 -32.19 24.96
CA SER A 563 11.59 -33.29 24.45
C SER A 563 10.56 -32.79 23.43
N PRO A 564 10.59 -33.25 22.17
CA PRO A 564 9.43 -33.12 21.31
C PRO A 564 8.31 -33.99 21.88
N VAL A 565 7.12 -33.43 22.04
CA VAL A 565 5.91 -34.21 22.21
C VAL A 565 5.68 -34.93 20.89
N VAL A 566 6.12 -36.18 20.83
CA VAL A 566 5.86 -37.09 19.72
C VAL A 566 4.38 -37.47 19.79
N PHE A 567 3.59 -36.97 18.85
CA PHE A 567 2.32 -37.63 18.53
C PHE A 567 2.64 -38.87 17.72
N ASP A 568 2.30 -40.02 18.30
CA ASP A 568 2.48 -41.35 17.71
C ASP A 568 1.48 -41.54 16.55
N VAL A 569 1.90 -41.19 15.33
CA VAL A 569 1.19 -41.57 14.10
C VAL A 569 1.72 -42.93 13.65
N THR A 570 1.40 -43.99 14.39
CA THR A 570 1.61 -45.36 13.93
C THR A 570 0.37 -46.24 14.07
N SER A 571 -0.63 -46.00 13.21
CA SER A 571 -1.32 -47.11 12.56
C SER A 571 -2.12 -46.66 11.34
N SER A 572 -1.83 -47.34 10.23
CA SER A 572 -2.49 -47.32 8.92
C SER A 572 -2.31 -46.08 8.05
N LEU A 573 -1.27 -46.10 7.21
CA LEU A 573 -1.39 -45.96 5.76
C LEU A 573 -0.14 -46.58 5.10
N LEU A 574 -0.35 -47.75 4.51
CA LEU A 574 0.58 -48.37 3.57
C LEU A 574 0.31 -47.75 2.20
N THR A 575 1.37 -47.26 1.57
CA THR A 575 1.54 -47.06 0.11
C THR A 575 0.52 -46.17 -0.60
N GLY A 576 0.92 -44.96 -0.94
CA GLY A 576 0.22 -44.11 -1.92
C GLY A 576 0.45 -42.64 -1.64
N ASP A 577 0.95 -41.94 -2.65
CA ASP A 577 1.06 -40.49 -2.75
C ASP A 577 -0.36 -39.89 -2.77
N GLU A 578 -0.90 -39.52 -1.60
CA GLU A 578 -2.12 -38.70 -1.47
C GLU A 578 -1.74 -37.36 -0.84
N THR A 579 -2.22 -36.28 -1.45
CA THR A 579 -1.96 -34.90 -1.06
C THR A 579 -2.55 -34.60 0.32
N VAL A 580 -1.80 -33.87 1.16
CA VAL A 580 -2.18 -33.46 2.53
C VAL A 580 -3.54 -32.73 2.58
N GLN A 581 -3.97 -32.13 1.48
CA GLN A 581 -5.32 -31.55 1.29
C GLN A 581 -6.46 -32.53 1.60
N SER A 582 -6.34 -33.82 1.26
CA SER A 582 -7.42 -34.81 1.49
C SER A 582 -7.54 -35.19 2.97
N GLY A 583 -6.41 -35.25 3.69
CA GLY A 583 -6.37 -35.61 5.10
C GLY A 583 -6.91 -34.52 6.02
N LEU A 584 -6.62 -33.24 5.73
CA LEU A 584 -7.12 -32.12 6.50
C LEU A 584 -8.63 -31.94 6.30
N ALA A 585 -9.13 -32.06 5.07
CA ALA A 585 -10.56 -32.03 4.78
C ALA A 585 -11.32 -33.19 5.46
N GLN A 586 -10.73 -34.39 5.52
CA GLN A 586 -11.31 -35.53 6.25
C GLN A 586 -11.29 -35.33 7.77
N TYR A 587 -10.24 -34.70 8.30
CA TYR A 587 -10.11 -34.40 9.73
C TYR A 587 -11.04 -33.26 10.15
N PHE A 588 -11.21 -32.23 9.33
CA PHE A 588 -12.24 -31.18 9.51
C PHE A 588 -13.64 -31.78 9.51
N ASN A 589 -13.93 -32.68 8.57
CA ASN A 589 -15.18 -33.43 8.56
C ASN A 589 -15.39 -34.21 9.87
N GLN A 590 -14.34 -34.77 10.48
CA GLN A 590 -14.41 -35.46 11.78
C GLN A 590 -14.50 -34.51 12.99
N LEU A 591 -13.89 -33.33 12.92
CA LEU A 591 -13.97 -32.32 13.98
C LEU A 591 -15.38 -31.71 14.05
N LEU A 592 -16.00 -31.44 12.89
CA LEU A 592 -17.41 -31.04 12.79
C LEU A 592 -18.37 -32.13 13.31
N GLN A 593 -18.04 -33.42 13.11
CA GLN A 593 -18.82 -34.56 13.65
C GLN A 593 -18.83 -34.62 15.18
N SER A 594 -17.81 -34.07 15.85
CA SER A 594 -17.71 -34.10 17.33
C SER A 594 -18.64 -33.10 18.03
N GLN A 595 -19.28 -32.19 17.27
CA GLN A 595 -20.24 -31.21 17.76
C GLN A 595 -21.72 -31.62 17.59
N GLY A 596 -22.00 -32.87 17.20
CA GLY A 596 -23.34 -33.47 17.37
C GLY A 596 -24.25 -33.52 16.15
N THR A 597 -23.74 -33.44 14.93
CA THR A 597 -24.53 -33.63 13.69
C THR A 597 -24.51 -35.10 13.24
N GLU A 598 -25.69 -35.75 13.25
CA GLU A 598 -25.85 -37.11 12.73
C GLU A 598 -25.70 -37.15 11.20
N GLN A 599 -25.12 -38.25 10.71
CA GLN A 599 -24.77 -38.48 9.29
C GLN A 599 -25.92 -38.19 8.32
N GLY A 600 -25.66 -37.32 7.33
CA GLY A 600 -26.40 -37.35 6.06
C GLY A 600 -26.38 -36.08 5.23
N GLU A 601 -26.35 -34.91 5.85
CA GLU A 601 -26.56 -33.64 5.15
C GLU A 601 -25.67 -32.58 5.80
N LEU A 602 -24.75 -31.98 5.04
CA LEU A 602 -24.16 -30.70 5.41
C LEU A 602 -25.31 -29.69 5.30
N ASP A 603 -25.81 -29.23 6.44
CA ASP A 603 -26.87 -28.25 6.49
C ASP A 603 -26.37 -26.93 5.85
N LEU A 604 -27.14 -26.38 4.91
CA LEU A 604 -26.83 -25.11 4.24
C LEU A 604 -26.78 -23.93 5.23
N THR A 605 -27.25 -24.14 6.46
CA THR A 605 -27.16 -23.16 7.57
C THR A 605 -25.72 -22.80 7.96
N VAL A 606 -24.72 -23.63 7.66
CA VAL A 606 -23.29 -23.29 7.90
C VAL A 606 -22.80 -22.22 6.92
N LEU A 607 -23.42 -22.14 5.73
CA LEU A 607 -23.16 -21.14 4.69
C LEU A 607 -24.15 -19.96 4.73
N GLU A 608 -25.15 -19.98 5.64
CA GLU A 608 -26.06 -18.85 5.81
C GLU A 608 -25.25 -17.62 6.23
N GLY A 609 -25.31 -16.57 5.42
CA GLY A 609 -24.63 -15.28 5.66
C GLY A 609 -23.35 -15.05 4.85
N LEU A 610 -22.83 -16.07 4.14
CA LEU A 610 -21.85 -15.83 3.08
C LEU A 610 -22.55 -15.30 1.82
N SER A 611 -21.89 -14.42 1.06
CA SER A 611 -22.46 -13.94 -0.20
C SER A 611 -22.59 -15.08 -1.22
N ASP A 612 -23.58 -14.99 -2.11
CA ASP A 612 -23.76 -15.98 -3.19
C ASP A 612 -22.51 -16.09 -4.09
N GLU A 613 -21.73 -15.02 -4.16
CA GLU A 613 -20.44 -14.93 -4.87
C GLU A 613 -19.37 -15.79 -4.18
N ILE A 614 -19.13 -15.58 -2.89
CA ILE A 614 -18.19 -16.39 -2.09
C ILE A 614 -18.59 -17.88 -2.12
N ILE A 615 -19.88 -18.18 -2.03
CA ILE A 615 -20.39 -19.56 -2.09
C ILE A 615 -20.08 -20.21 -3.45
N ASN A 616 -20.16 -19.46 -4.55
CA ASN A 616 -19.84 -19.96 -5.89
C ASN A 616 -18.34 -20.14 -6.09
N ASP A 617 -17.51 -19.25 -5.54
CA ASP A 617 -16.05 -19.34 -5.62
C ASP A 617 -15.51 -20.51 -4.80
N LEU A 618 -16.03 -20.71 -3.58
CA LEU A 618 -15.69 -21.88 -2.76
C LEU A 618 -16.03 -23.20 -3.48
N ARG A 619 -17.14 -23.24 -4.23
CA ARG A 619 -17.51 -24.40 -5.07
C ARG A 619 -16.55 -24.64 -6.23
N LEU A 620 -16.04 -23.56 -6.85
CA LEU A 620 -15.08 -23.65 -7.95
C LEU A 620 -13.71 -24.16 -7.47
N ASN A 621 -13.29 -23.70 -6.29
CA ASN A 621 -11.97 -24.00 -5.70
C ASN A 621 -11.95 -25.27 -4.82
N GLY A 622 -12.81 -26.24 -5.12
CA GLY A 622 -12.67 -27.61 -4.61
C GLY A 622 -13.47 -27.96 -3.35
N LEU A 623 -14.29 -27.06 -2.79
CA LEU A 623 -15.28 -27.47 -1.78
C LEU A 623 -16.48 -28.16 -2.45
N SER A 624 -16.52 -29.49 -2.33
CA SER A 624 -17.66 -30.33 -2.76
C SER A 624 -18.89 -30.07 -1.88
N ILE A 625 -19.70 -29.06 -2.22
CA ILE A 625 -21.01 -28.83 -1.60
C ILE A 625 -22.08 -29.55 -2.45
N VAL A 626 -22.66 -30.61 -1.91
CA VAL A 626 -23.72 -31.38 -2.59
C VAL A 626 -25.01 -30.55 -2.59
N ASP A 627 -25.58 -30.29 -3.78
CA ASP A 627 -26.89 -29.65 -3.96
C ASP A 627 -27.95 -30.44 -3.19
N SER A 628 -28.55 -29.85 -2.15
CA SER A 628 -29.72 -30.41 -1.49
C SER A 628 -30.86 -30.38 -2.50
N GLY A 629 -31.05 -31.48 -3.22
CA GLY A 629 -32.08 -31.62 -4.22
C GLY A 629 -33.43 -31.13 -3.67
N LYS A 630 -34.05 -30.20 -4.40
CA LYS A 630 -35.38 -29.62 -4.16
C LYS A 630 -36.27 -30.50 -3.27
N ILE A 631 -36.53 -30.04 -2.05
CA ILE A 631 -37.64 -30.57 -1.26
C ILE A 631 -38.92 -30.19 -2.01
N ASP A 632 -39.60 -31.21 -2.53
CA ASP A 632 -40.93 -31.08 -3.13
C ASP A 632 -41.94 -30.79 -2.00
N ASP A 633 -42.45 -29.56 -1.96
CA ASP A 633 -43.43 -29.03 -1.00
C ASP A 633 -44.81 -29.74 -1.01
N SER A 634 -44.93 -30.92 -1.61
CA SER A 634 -46.21 -31.64 -1.75
C SER A 634 -46.47 -32.72 -0.70
N ALA A 635 -45.67 -32.84 0.35
CA ALA A 635 -45.85 -33.84 1.41
C ALA A 635 -46.12 -33.29 2.84
N GLN A 636 -46.49 -32.02 3.00
CA GLN A 636 -46.98 -31.48 4.29
C GLN A 636 -48.51 -31.50 4.42
N ALA A 637 -49.11 -32.69 4.28
CA ALA A 637 -50.46 -32.92 4.77
C ALA A 637 -50.43 -34.14 5.69
N ASP A 638 -50.88 -33.91 6.93
CA ASP A 638 -51.03 -34.87 8.02
C ASP A 638 -49.75 -35.27 8.76
N LEU A 639 -49.31 -34.42 9.71
CA LEU A 639 -48.96 -34.91 11.05
C LEU A 639 -49.44 -33.92 12.12
N GLU A 640 -50.23 -34.46 13.05
CA GLU A 640 -50.96 -33.77 14.10
C GLU A 640 -50.04 -33.21 15.20
N ILE A 641 -50.49 -32.09 15.78
CA ILE A 641 -49.95 -31.45 16.99
C ILE A 641 -50.12 -32.41 18.18
N SER A 642 -49.18 -33.31 18.43
CA SER A 642 -49.15 -34.08 19.70
C SER A 642 -47.82 -34.70 20.14
N ASP A 643 -46.66 -34.35 19.58
CA ASP A 643 -45.35 -34.89 20.06
C ASP A 643 -44.30 -33.80 20.42
N LEU A 644 -44.74 -32.61 20.81
CA LEU A 644 -43.89 -31.57 21.43
C LEU A 644 -43.92 -31.70 22.97
N ASP A 645 -43.27 -32.73 23.51
CA ASP A 645 -43.00 -32.84 24.96
C ASP A 645 -41.75 -33.70 25.25
N LEU A 646 -40.55 -33.28 24.80
CA LEU A 646 -39.29 -33.89 25.30
C LEU A 646 -38.02 -33.02 25.24
N ALA A 647 -38.09 -31.70 25.33
CA ALA A 647 -36.87 -30.91 25.60
C ALA A 647 -37.23 -29.58 26.25
N GLY A 648 -37.56 -29.60 27.55
CA GLY A 648 -37.89 -28.41 28.33
C GLY A 648 -36.82 -27.32 28.28
N LEU A 649 -36.89 -26.49 27.25
CA LEU A 649 -36.08 -25.30 27.02
C LEU A 649 -37.05 -24.13 26.87
N ASN A 650 -37.56 -23.69 28.01
CA ASN A 650 -38.13 -22.37 28.21
C ASN A 650 -37.80 -21.98 29.65
N GLU A 651 -36.59 -21.48 29.89
CA GLU A 651 -36.33 -20.47 30.91
C GLU A 651 -34.86 -20.01 30.84
N GLU A 652 -34.68 -18.69 30.95
CA GLU A 652 -33.43 -17.96 31.10
C GLU A 652 -32.50 -18.60 32.13
N ILE A 653 -31.21 -18.75 31.80
CA ILE A 653 -30.16 -18.93 32.82
C ILE A 653 -28.96 -18.04 32.50
N ASP A 654 -28.92 -16.95 33.26
CA ASP A 654 -27.77 -16.20 33.71
C ASP A 654 -27.01 -17.08 34.73
N ALA A 655 -25.80 -17.59 34.41
CA ALA A 655 -24.85 -18.16 35.39
C ALA A 655 -23.46 -18.51 34.78
N ASP A 656 -22.44 -17.81 35.28
CA ASP A 656 -21.03 -18.19 35.50
C ASP A 656 -20.42 -19.38 34.73
N PHE A 657 -19.52 -19.04 33.81
CA PHE A 657 -18.71 -19.93 32.96
C PHE A 657 -17.51 -20.59 33.67
N ASP A 658 -17.56 -20.76 35.00
CA ASP A 658 -16.40 -21.16 35.82
C ASP A 658 -16.48 -22.61 36.36
N ASP A 659 -17.46 -23.40 35.94
CA ASP A 659 -17.68 -24.77 36.47
C ASP A 659 -17.36 -25.92 35.50
N VAL A 660 -16.84 -25.64 34.30
CA VAL A 660 -16.58 -26.67 33.25
C VAL A 660 -15.17 -27.29 33.32
N PHE A 661 -14.30 -26.83 34.23
CA PHE A 661 -12.90 -27.31 34.33
C PHE A 661 -12.53 -28.01 35.66
N SER A 662 -13.51 -28.48 36.44
CA SER A 662 -13.24 -29.03 37.78
C SER A 662 -12.83 -30.51 37.83
N ASP A 663 -12.85 -31.27 36.73
CA ASP A 663 -12.70 -32.74 36.79
C ASP A 663 -11.67 -33.37 35.82
N TRP A 664 -10.57 -32.69 35.52
CA TRP A 664 -9.43 -33.35 34.84
C TRP A 664 -8.19 -33.47 35.74
N ALA A 665 -7.92 -34.70 36.17
CA ALA A 665 -6.78 -35.08 37.00
C ALA A 665 -5.79 -35.98 36.22
N GLY A 666 -4.74 -35.36 35.66
CA GLY A 666 -3.38 -35.88 35.52
C GLY A 666 -2.93 -36.44 34.15
N PRO A 667 -1.62 -36.76 33.99
CA PRO A 667 -0.50 -36.46 34.87
C PRO A 667 0.46 -35.38 34.31
N ILE A 668 1.14 -34.73 35.25
CA ILE A 668 2.27 -33.83 35.05
C ILE A 668 3.44 -34.62 34.45
N LEU A 669 3.91 -34.19 33.26
CA LEU A 669 5.32 -34.04 32.90
C LEU A 669 5.44 -33.10 31.70
#